data_AF-A0AB40AZQ6-F1
#
_entry.id   AF-A0AB40AZQ6-F1
#
_cell.length_a   1.000
_cell.length_b   1.000
_cell.length_c   1.000
_cell.angle_alpha   90.00
_cell.angle_beta   90.00
_cell.angle_gamma   90.00
#
_symmetry.space_group_name_H-M   'P 1'
#
loop_
_entity.id
_entity.type
_entity.pdbx_description
1 polymer ?
#
loop_
_entity_poly.entity_id
_entity_poly.type
_entity_poly.pdbx_seq_one_letter_code
_entity_poly.pdbx_strand_id
1 'polypeptide(L)'
;MGLSHLAIFYKIHGHHVIDGGSHAAIVIVIGWNSVHLIGSIASRGAFSVSVDFFSKKENFHWRCTSVYGPNVRQLKAEFWEEIRGRCPAQGVPWVVGGDFNAIFALEDKSDGPPNLRDIRDASSFLNDLSLFEPPTVGRRFTWSNGQVNPTWVKLDRFIVNRTWAEMFPRLIQNCLPRLGSDHVPIRLEVGMHCSNPRPFRFELAWNTVDGFAGLISQWWNSFNPQGCEAFVLSKKLQWLRDKLRVWSKESFGSIKLRKLALLHELEFLDITKESSLGEIRKQEELYWKQRSRLRWLQEGDENTKYFHSVANGRKNTNFIPSVKVGEVSVSEVREIGKVFENQFRALFGQQRPFRFKADLNRLLRNKARVDLSHLERPFSMEEVKKAVFDLGSDKAPGPDGFPMMFFKIFWEIVKVEVLKLCEDFYSGEANLERYVRYQRGLRQGDPLSPLLFVLITDVLSTLFENALSSHILVGIPVGDFGSICNLHYADDLLILTTGGPEDLRIIKLILLMFEGLSGLETNFAKTCLFSTNMNQLPDRWAASTFSCAVGRLPVHYLGIPISGRRPRKQDWRNLIDKIKGRLSSWKSNYLSISGRLTLLNSVLSSLPTYWMSIFRLPRWVIKDIDRARRDFLWSGHDIDIPKCRLVAWQNICRSKEQGGWGILDLYAFNRALLGKWRWKFLTDSNWCCAKVIKFNYNLSSWNLFCLPRGRVSFFWSGVLKGFSAFNGCVTVKVCSGMESLFWKDRWLNGRAPMHLWPNEFSACSMQNATMFDLRHLLNRQPFSSDHEFVLFLANRNFPFGPRKDLKLWSLTVNRSFSVKSFYDRLNDGGLRCPIAKFFWKGPCPRKVNIFNWLVWKDKILTLENLAKRRCNKLPTATCVLCHEAVESVDHLFLQCRFFLEVWAQISRVLQLPSLPSSMSFMWGAWRNALRAGSCVVGDGAIKAFVWAIWLTRNDVIFSDKCVCPHAVVVKTDHFILSWFSAASEGLRSTLEDSISSIQRSLEFTGPQSEGAGAAHTTEEAMDMSVG
;
A
#
# COMPACT_ATOMS: atom_id res chain seq x y z
N MET A 1 -40.41 -15.51 8.47
CA MET A 1 -39.06 -15.11 8.93
C MET A 1 -38.20 -16.36 8.97
N GLY A 2 -37.21 -16.49 8.09
CA GLY A 2 -36.30 -17.64 8.01
C GLY A 2 -34.91 -17.21 8.49
N LEU A 3 -34.26 -18.02 9.33
CA LEU A 3 -32.89 -17.85 9.86
C LEU A 3 -32.51 -16.51 10.52
N SER A 4 -33.43 -15.56 10.72
CA SER A 4 -33.10 -14.22 11.23
C SER A 4 -32.56 -14.17 12.66
N HIS A 5 -32.68 -15.28 13.42
CA HIS A 5 -32.14 -15.42 14.77
C HIS A 5 -31.56 -16.83 14.95
N LEU A 6 -30.24 -16.93 15.09
CA LEU A 6 -29.57 -18.18 15.47
C LEU A 6 -29.23 -18.12 16.97
N ALA A 7 -29.70 -19.15 17.69
CA ALA A 7 -29.51 -19.51 19.10
C ALA A 7 -28.95 -18.47 20.10
N ILE A 8 -29.70 -18.26 21.19
CA ILE A 8 -29.27 -17.65 22.46
C ILE A 8 -28.67 -18.77 23.32
N PHE A 9 -27.41 -18.64 23.76
CA PHE A 9 -26.86 -19.55 24.77
C PHE A 9 -27.34 -19.11 26.16
N TYR A 10 -28.16 -19.93 26.82
CA TYR A 10 -28.48 -19.77 28.23
C TYR A 10 -27.67 -20.76 29.07
N LYS A 11 -27.12 -20.29 30.19
CA LYS A 11 -26.77 -21.10 31.35
C LYS A 11 -28.06 -21.26 32.17
N ILE A 12 -28.72 -22.42 32.12
CA ILE A 12 -29.81 -22.80 33.04
C ILE A 12 -29.30 -23.99 33.86
N HIS A 13 -29.38 -23.89 35.19
CA HIS A 13 -29.08 -25.02 36.06
C HIS A 13 -30.23 -26.05 36.00
N GLY A 14 -29.92 -27.27 35.57
CA GLY A 14 -30.76 -28.48 35.56
C GLY A 14 -31.28 -28.87 34.17
N HIS A 15 -31.28 -30.11 33.69
CA HIS A 15 -30.55 -31.35 34.00
C HIS A 15 -30.29 -32.05 32.65
N HIS A 16 -29.05 -32.47 32.39
CA HIS A 16 -28.69 -33.74 31.73
C HIS A 16 -27.16 -33.89 31.89
N VAL A 17 -26.76 -34.97 32.56
CA VAL A 17 -25.39 -35.19 33.06
C VAL A 17 -24.56 -35.87 31.97
N ILE A 18 -23.42 -35.27 31.63
CA ILE A 18 -22.27 -36.02 31.09
C ILE A 18 -21.37 -36.25 32.29
N ASP A 19 -21.23 -37.52 32.68
CA ASP A 19 -20.43 -37.91 33.84
C ASP A 19 -18.96 -37.95 33.42
N GLY A 20 -18.18 -37.01 33.95
CA GLY A 20 -16.74 -36.90 33.80
C GLY A 20 -16.17 -36.55 35.16
N GLY A 21 -15.44 -37.48 35.75
CA GLY A 21 -15.03 -37.46 37.15
C GLY A 21 -14.44 -36.13 37.64
N SER A 22 -14.89 -35.74 38.82
CA SER A 22 -14.20 -34.95 39.85
C SER A 22 -13.98 -33.44 39.70
N HIS A 23 -14.36 -32.74 38.62
CA HIS A 23 -14.44 -31.27 38.61
C HIS A 23 -15.71 -30.80 37.86
N ALA A 24 -16.52 -29.94 38.50
CA ALA A 24 -17.78 -29.32 38.03
C ALA A 24 -18.33 -29.80 36.65
N ALA A 25 -19.43 -30.57 36.66
CA ALA A 25 -20.08 -31.05 35.45
C ALA A 25 -20.51 -29.88 34.54
N ILE A 26 -19.96 -29.84 33.32
CA ILE A 26 -20.28 -28.84 32.30
C ILE A 26 -21.49 -29.32 31.51
N VAL A 27 -22.50 -28.45 31.37
CA VAL A 27 -23.71 -28.74 30.57
C VAL A 27 -23.74 -27.79 29.37
N ILE A 28 -23.61 -28.35 28.16
CA ILE A 28 -23.79 -27.62 26.90
C ILE A 28 -25.18 -27.95 26.35
N VAL A 29 -26.02 -26.93 26.17
CA VAL A 29 -27.37 -27.08 25.60
C VAL A 29 -27.44 -26.37 24.25
N ILE A 30 -27.84 -27.11 23.21
CA ILE A 30 -28.14 -26.56 21.88
C ILE A 30 -29.62 -26.78 21.60
N GLY A 31 -30.41 -25.70 21.62
CA GLY A 31 -31.82 -25.71 21.25
C GLY A 31 -32.05 -25.14 19.85
N TRP A 32 -32.98 -25.72 19.09
CA TRP A 32 -33.40 -25.20 17.79
C TRP A 32 -34.90 -25.40 17.56
N ASN A 33 -35.46 -24.63 16.62
CA ASN A 33 -36.85 -24.76 16.21
C ASN A 33 -36.98 -25.79 15.07
N SER A 34 -37.59 -26.94 15.37
CA SER A 34 -37.79 -28.06 14.43
C SER A 34 -38.70 -27.74 13.24
N VAL A 35 -39.48 -26.66 13.32
CA VAL A 35 -40.29 -26.17 12.19
C VAL A 35 -39.40 -25.63 11.06
N HIS A 36 -38.23 -25.06 11.38
CA HIS A 36 -37.35 -24.41 10.41
C HIS A 36 -36.05 -25.17 10.14
N LEU A 37 -35.58 -25.94 11.12
CA LEU A 37 -34.29 -26.64 11.07
C LEU A 37 -34.47 -28.13 11.38
N ILE A 38 -33.78 -28.97 10.62
CA ILE A 38 -33.54 -30.38 10.99
C ILE A 38 -32.10 -30.46 11.49
N GLY A 39 -31.89 -30.90 12.72
CA GLY A 39 -30.57 -31.03 13.33
C GLY A 39 -30.21 -32.49 13.57
N SER A 40 -28.99 -32.89 13.22
CA SER A 40 -28.40 -34.16 13.59
C SER A 40 -27.08 -33.93 14.32
N ILE A 41 -26.84 -34.68 15.40
CA ILE A 41 -25.59 -34.57 16.15
C ILE A 41 -24.47 -35.11 15.27
N ALA A 42 -23.56 -34.22 14.87
CA ALA A 42 -22.42 -34.58 14.05
C ALA A 42 -21.34 -35.27 14.90
N SER A 43 -21.07 -34.71 16.08
CA SER A 43 -20.07 -35.28 16.99
C SER A 43 -20.13 -34.66 18.39
N ARG A 44 -19.65 -35.40 19.39
CA ARG A 44 -19.48 -34.94 20.78
C ARG A 44 -18.01 -35.03 21.17
N GLY A 45 -17.53 -34.12 21.99
CA GLY A 45 -16.15 -34.05 22.49
C GLY A 45 -16.12 -33.73 23.97
N ALA A 46 -14.91 -33.65 24.54
CA ALA A 46 -14.72 -33.32 25.94
C ALA A 46 -15.07 -31.84 26.23
N PHE A 47 -14.91 -30.97 25.23
CA PHE A 47 -15.11 -29.52 25.37
C PHE A 47 -16.12 -28.94 24.37
N SER A 48 -16.64 -29.76 23.45
CA SER A 48 -17.51 -29.27 22.37
C SER A 48 -18.61 -30.25 21.97
N VAL A 49 -19.71 -29.69 21.45
CA VAL A 49 -20.78 -30.46 20.79
C VAL A 49 -21.03 -29.83 19.42
N SER A 50 -20.97 -30.65 18.36
CA SER A 50 -21.25 -30.23 16.99
C SER A 50 -22.55 -30.83 16.48
N VAL A 51 -23.40 -30.00 15.88
CA VAL A 51 -24.68 -30.37 15.27
C VAL A 51 -24.70 -29.86 13.83
N ASP A 52 -25.01 -30.77 12.90
CA ASP A 52 -25.24 -30.43 11.50
C ASP A 52 -26.72 -30.11 11.32
N PHE A 53 -26.99 -28.96 10.72
CA PHE A 53 -28.32 -28.44 10.52
C PHE A 53 -28.65 -28.34 9.03
N PHE A 54 -29.87 -28.72 8.69
CA PHE A 54 -30.49 -28.47 7.39
C PHE A 54 -31.60 -27.44 7.53
N SER A 55 -31.50 -26.35 6.75
CA SER A 55 -32.53 -25.30 6.70
C SER A 55 -33.63 -25.67 5.72
N LYS A 56 -34.84 -25.97 6.24
CA LYS A 56 -35.99 -26.39 5.42
C LYS A 56 -36.43 -25.33 4.42
N LYS A 57 -36.29 -24.04 4.79
CA LYS A 57 -36.75 -22.92 3.95
C LYS A 57 -35.71 -22.47 2.93
N GLU A 58 -34.45 -22.38 3.36
CA GLU A 58 -33.36 -21.83 2.54
C GLU A 58 -32.57 -22.93 1.81
N ASN A 59 -32.93 -24.20 2.01
CA ASN A 59 -32.39 -25.39 1.35
C ASN A 59 -30.85 -25.49 1.36
N PHE A 60 -30.23 -25.37 2.53
CA PHE A 60 -28.78 -25.55 2.68
C PHE A 60 -28.39 -26.19 4.02
N HIS A 61 -27.22 -26.83 4.03
CA HIS A 61 -26.61 -27.46 5.20
C HIS A 61 -25.56 -26.57 5.85
N TRP A 62 -25.45 -26.62 7.17
CA TRP A 62 -24.42 -25.91 7.92
C TRP A 62 -24.13 -26.58 9.26
N ARG A 63 -22.95 -26.30 9.83
CA ARG A 63 -22.51 -26.86 11.13
C ARG A 63 -22.53 -25.81 12.23
N CYS A 64 -23.08 -26.16 13.38
CA CYS A 64 -22.93 -25.42 14.63
C CYS A 64 -22.03 -26.21 15.58
N THR A 65 -20.99 -25.59 16.12
CA THR A 65 -20.18 -26.17 17.20
C THR A 65 -20.31 -25.29 18.43
N SER A 66 -20.89 -25.82 19.50
CA SER A 66 -20.89 -25.15 20.81
C SER A 66 -19.69 -25.60 21.62
N VAL A 67 -19.02 -24.66 22.29
CA VAL A 67 -17.76 -24.90 23.00
C VAL A 67 -17.82 -24.42 24.45
N TYR A 68 -17.10 -25.14 25.31
CA TYR A 68 -16.77 -24.73 26.67
C TYR A 68 -15.29 -24.98 26.91
N GLY A 69 -14.48 -23.93 26.83
CA GLY A 69 -13.04 -24.00 26.97
C GLY A 69 -12.61 -24.25 28.42
N PRO A 70 -11.53 -25.01 28.67
CA PRO A 70 -11.05 -25.26 30.01
C PRO A 70 -10.38 -24.02 30.63
N ASN A 71 -10.68 -23.76 31.91
CA ASN A 71 -9.98 -22.76 32.72
C ASN A 71 -8.53 -23.19 33.06
N VAL A 72 -8.27 -24.49 33.05
CA VAL A 72 -6.97 -25.09 33.33
C VAL A 72 -6.10 -25.05 32.08
N ARG A 73 -4.90 -24.46 32.21
CA ARG A 73 -4.03 -24.19 31.06
C ARG A 73 -3.53 -25.45 30.35
N GLN A 74 -3.22 -26.52 31.08
CA GLN A 74 -2.71 -27.76 30.46
C GLN A 74 -3.69 -28.32 29.43
N LEU A 75 -5.00 -28.19 29.68
CA LEU A 75 -6.06 -28.72 28.83
C LEU A 75 -6.39 -27.82 27.62
N LYS A 76 -5.85 -26.59 27.55
CA LYS A 76 -6.13 -25.69 26.42
C LYS A 76 -5.56 -26.19 25.10
N ALA A 77 -4.46 -26.93 25.12
CA ALA A 77 -3.89 -27.52 23.90
C ALA A 77 -4.83 -28.58 23.31
N GLU A 78 -5.33 -29.47 24.16
CA GLU A 78 -6.32 -30.50 23.79
C GLU A 78 -7.63 -29.87 23.30
N PHE A 79 -8.09 -28.80 23.95
CA PHE A 79 -9.25 -28.02 23.52
C PHE A 79 -9.12 -27.50 22.08
N TRP A 80 -7.98 -26.89 21.73
CA TRP A 80 -7.77 -26.35 20.39
C TRP A 80 -7.67 -27.44 19.32
N GLU A 81 -6.99 -28.56 19.62
CA GLU A 81 -6.92 -29.71 18.73
C GLU A 81 -8.29 -30.37 18.52
N GLU A 82 -9.09 -30.49 19.59
CA GLU A 82 -10.44 -31.03 19.50
C GLU A 82 -11.29 -30.22 18.51
N ILE A 83 -11.31 -28.89 18.63
CA ILE A 83 -12.10 -28.03 17.74
C ILE A 83 -11.56 -28.05 16.31
N ARG A 84 -10.24 -28.13 16.10
CA ARG A 84 -9.65 -28.31 14.76
C ARG A 84 -10.19 -29.58 14.10
N GLY A 85 -10.31 -30.67 14.84
CA GLY A 85 -10.91 -31.91 14.38
C GLY A 85 -12.42 -31.82 14.06
N ARG A 86 -13.13 -30.76 14.48
CA ARG A 86 -14.56 -30.56 14.19
C ARG A 86 -14.82 -29.76 12.92
N CYS A 87 -13.78 -29.23 12.29
CA CYS A 87 -13.88 -28.44 11.06
C CYS A 87 -14.62 -29.25 9.97
N PRO A 88 -15.71 -28.72 9.39
CA PRO A 88 -16.43 -29.42 8.33
C PRO A 88 -15.66 -29.37 7.00
N ALA A 89 -16.10 -30.19 6.04
CA ALA A 89 -15.54 -30.21 4.69
C ALA A 89 -15.54 -28.82 4.04
N GLN A 90 -14.59 -28.60 3.12
CA GLN A 90 -14.43 -27.32 2.45
C GLN A 90 -15.73 -26.88 1.76
N GLY A 91 -16.17 -25.65 2.02
CA GLY A 91 -17.40 -25.09 1.43
C GLY A 91 -18.65 -25.22 2.30
N VAL A 92 -18.59 -25.90 3.44
CA VAL A 92 -19.71 -25.95 4.40
C VAL A 92 -19.69 -24.71 5.32
N PRO A 93 -20.82 -23.98 5.50
CA PRO A 93 -20.93 -22.89 6.47
C PRO A 93 -20.78 -23.40 7.91
N TRP A 94 -19.91 -22.75 8.69
CA TRP A 94 -19.59 -23.17 10.05
C TRP A 94 -19.62 -22.01 11.03
N VAL A 95 -20.34 -22.22 12.13
CA VAL A 95 -20.40 -21.34 13.30
C VAL A 95 -19.84 -22.10 14.50
N VAL A 96 -18.92 -21.47 15.23
CA VAL A 96 -18.46 -21.94 16.54
C VAL A 96 -18.82 -20.88 17.57
N GLY A 97 -19.51 -21.25 18.65
CA GLY A 97 -20.00 -20.28 19.63
C GLY A 97 -20.07 -20.82 21.05
N GLY A 98 -19.70 -20.02 22.02
CA GLY A 98 -19.73 -20.40 23.43
C GLY A 98 -18.66 -19.71 24.25
N ASP A 99 -18.37 -20.28 25.40
CA ASP A 99 -17.33 -19.81 26.31
C ASP A 99 -15.99 -20.43 25.91
N PHE A 100 -15.04 -19.61 25.48
CA PHE A 100 -13.71 -20.10 25.09
C PHE A 100 -12.73 -20.14 26.26
N ASN A 101 -13.03 -19.49 27.39
CA ASN A 101 -12.10 -19.27 28.51
C ASN A 101 -10.69 -18.81 28.07
N ALA A 102 -10.62 -18.05 26.97
CA ALA A 102 -9.38 -17.61 26.33
C ALA A 102 -9.47 -16.16 25.84
N ILE A 103 -8.35 -15.44 25.97
CA ILE A 103 -8.21 -14.03 25.60
C ILE A 103 -7.62 -13.94 24.19
N PHE A 104 -8.32 -13.28 23.26
CA PHE A 104 -7.92 -13.21 21.85
C PHE A 104 -7.12 -11.95 21.51
N ALA A 105 -7.32 -10.87 22.28
CA ALA A 105 -6.60 -9.61 22.11
C ALA A 105 -6.20 -9.00 23.46
N LEU A 106 -5.17 -8.13 23.44
CA LEU A 106 -4.71 -7.40 24.64
C LEU A 106 -5.84 -6.60 25.30
N GLU A 107 -6.78 -6.15 24.48
CA GLU A 107 -7.86 -5.23 24.84
C GLU A 107 -9.13 -5.95 25.33
N ASP A 108 -9.10 -7.28 25.37
CA ASP A 108 -10.22 -8.12 25.82
C ASP A 108 -10.24 -8.31 27.35
N LYS A 109 -9.33 -7.63 28.06
CA LYS A 109 -9.24 -7.58 29.51
C LYS A 109 -9.11 -6.13 29.99
N SER A 110 -9.81 -5.78 31.07
CA SER A 110 -9.80 -4.41 31.63
C SER A 110 -8.53 -4.04 32.39
N ASP A 111 -7.84 -5.01 32.98
CA ASP A 111 -6.82 -4.81 34.00
C ASP A 111 -5.66 -5.83 33.91
N GLY A 112 -4.44 -5.31 33.96
CA GLY A 112 -3.20 -6.10 33.85
C GLY A 112 -2.95 -6.65 32.43
N PRO A 113 -1.67 -6.92 32.06
CA PRO A 113 -1.37 -7.51 30.77
C PRO A 113 -1.87 -8.96 30.69
N PRO A 114 -2.66 -9.34 29.67
CA PRO A 114 -3.05 -10.73 29.48
C PRO A 114 -1.87 -11.58 29.03
N ASN A 115 -2.01 -12.89 29.15
CA ASN A 115 -0.98 -13.85 28.75
C ASN A 115 -0.81 -13.85 27.21
N LEU A 116 0.35 -13.40 26.75
CA LEU A 116 0.66 -13.29 25.32
C LEU A 116 0.68 -14.64 24.58
N ARG A 117 0.87 -15.75 25.31
CA ARG A 117 0.85 -17.10 24.71
C ARG A 117 -0.59 -17.53 24.40
N ASP A 118 -1.53 -17.29 25.31
CA ASP A 118 -2.96 -17.59 25.08
C ASP A 118 -3.50 -16.79 23.87
N ILE A 119 -3.10 -15.53 23.72
CA ILE A 119 -3.42 -14.70 22.54
C ILE A 119 -2.80 -15.30 21.27
N ARG A 120 -1.57 -15.79 21.34
CA ARG A 120 -0.89 -16.43 20.19
C ARG A 120 -1.59 -17.72 19.80
N ASP A 121 -1.96 -18.56 20.75
CA ASP A 121 -2.60 -19.86 20.52
C ASP A 121 -3.98 -19.65 19.89
N ALA A 122 -4.79 -18.71 20.43
CA ALA A 122 -6.07 -18.31 19.85
C ALA A 122 -5.91 -17.71 18.45
N SER A 123 -4.88 -16.86 18.24
CA SER A 123 -4.59 -16.29 16.92
C SER A 123 -4.17 -17.36 15.90
N SER A 124 -3.40 -18.37 16.32
CA SER A 124 -3.04 -19.51 15.46
C SER A 124 -4.30 -20.25 15.05
N PHE A 125 -5.11 -20.67 16.03
CA PHE A 125 -6.35 -21.38 15.81
C PHE A 125 -7.30 -20.67 14.81
N LEU A 126 -7.51 -19.37 14.97
CA LEU A 126 -8.33 -18.59 14.04
C LEU A 126 -7.75 -18.56 12.62
N ASN A 127 -6.43 -18.44 12.50
CA ASN A 127 -5.76 -18.38 11.20
C ASN A 127 -5.76 -19.73 10.48
N ASP A 128 -5.46 -20.81 11.21
CA ASP A 128 -5.35 -22.19 10.68
C ASP A 128 -6.69 -22.62 10.06
N LEU A 129 -7.80 -22.32 10.75
CA LEU A 129 -9.15 -22.68 10.30
C LEU A 129 -9.83 -21.57 9.48
N SER A 130 -9.14 -20.46 9.21
CA SER A 130 -9.69 -19.27 8.53
C SER A 130 -11.02 -18.79 9.14
N LEU A 131 -11.10 -18.85 10.48
CA LEU A 131 -12.22 -18.35 11.27
C LEU A 131 -12.04 -16.85 11.54
N PHE A 132 -13.15 -16.12 11.66
CA PHE A 132 -13.11 -14.72 12.09
C PHE A 132 -14.26 -14.43 13.04
N GLU A 133 -14.01 -13.49 13.94
CA GLU A 133 -14.98 -13.03 14.92
C GLU A 133 -15.85 -11.91 14.33
N PRO A 134 -17.20 -12.02 14.36
CA PRO A 134 -18.11 -10.93 14.01
C PRO A 134 -17.96 -9.71 14.95
N PRO A 135 -18.26 -8.49 14.46
CA PRO A 135 -18.28 -7.30 15.32
C PRO A 135 -19.25 -7.46 16.50
N THR A 136 -18.79 -7.12 17.70
CA THR A 136 -19.61 -7.09 18.92
C THR A 136 -20.31 -5.75 19.08
N VAL A 137 -21.63 -5.77 19.28
CA VAL A 137 -22.47 -4.59 19.54
C VAL A 137 -23.06 -4.68 20.95
N GLY A 138 -23.06 -3.54 21.66
CA GLY A 138 -23.48 -3.46 23.07
C GLY A 138 -22.28 -3.43 24.02
N ARG A 139 -22.32 -4.25 25.08
CA ARG A 139 -21.23 -4.35 26.05
C ARG A 139 -19.97 -4.95 25.42
N ARG A 140 -18.80 -4.43 25.80
CA ARG A 140 -17.50 -4.90 25.30
C ARG A 140 -17.07 -6.23 25.91
N PHE A 141 -17.36 -6.42 27.20
CA PHE A 141 -16.93 -7.59 27.97
C PHE A 141 -18.13 -8.50 28.23
N THR A 142 -17.88 -9.81 28.22
CA THR A 142 -18.91 -10.84 28.38
C THR A 142 -18.87 -11.50 29.74
N TRP A 143 -17.82 -11.29 30.54
CA TRP A 143 -17.67 -11.81 31.89
C TRP A 143 -17.16 -10.75 32.87
N SER A 144 -17.57 -10.84 34.14
CA SER A 144 -17.03 -10.05 35.24
C SER A 144 -16.95 -10.87 36.53
N ASN A 145 -15.87 -10.71 37.29
CA ASN A 145 -15.68 -11.38 38.58
C ASN A 145 -16.62 -10.89 39.70
N GLY A 146 -17.46 -9.87 39.45
CA GLY A 146 -18.47 -9.38 40.40
C GLY A 146 -17.91 -8.69 41.66
N GLN A 147 -16.62 -8.37 41.70
CA GLN A 147 -15.99 -7.71 42.85
C GLN A 147 -16.23 -6.19 42.85
N VAL A 148 -15.93 -5.53 43.97
CA VAL A 148 -16.05 -4.05 44.13
C VAL A 148 -15.22 -3.29 43.08
N ASN A 149 -14.03 -3.81 42.76
CA ASN A 149 -13.22 -3.38 41.62
C ASN A 149 -13.21 -4.51 40.59
N PRO A 150 -14.21 -4.58 39.71
CA PRO A 150 -14.41 -5.77 38.89
C PRO A 150 -13.35 -5.88 37.79
N THR A 151 -12.82 -7.08 37.60
CA THR A 151 -12.09 -7.47 36.39
C THR A 151 -13.13 -7.86 35.33
N TRP A 152 -13.00 -7.29 34.14
CA TRP A 152 -13.88 -7.54 33.00
C TRP A 152 -13.10 -8.23 31.90
N VAL A 153 -13.66 -9.32 31.39
CA VAL A 153 -13.02 -10.13 30.35
C VAL A 153 -14.03 -10.50 29.28
N LYS A 154 -13.57 -10.58 28.03
CA LYS A 154 -14.37 -11.11 26.92
C LYS A 154 -14.01 -12.58 26.67
N LEU A 155 -14.85 -13.48 27.15
CA LEU A 155 -14.66 -14.94 27.08
C LEU A 155 -15.64 -15.60 26.11
N ASP A 156 -16.91 -15.21 26.18
CA ASP A 156 -17.96 -15.70 25.27
C ASP A 156 -17.88 -15.06 23.88
N ARG A 157 -17.88 -15.86 22.82
CA ARG A 157 -17.77 -15.39 21.42
C ARG A 157 -18.56 -16.26 20.46
N PHE A 158 -18.97 -15.66 19.34
CA PHE A 158 -19.19 -16.40 18.10
C PHE A 158 -18.00 -16.17 17.17
N ILE A 159 -17.52 -17.22 16.52
CA ILE A 159 -16.55 -17.16 15.44
C ILE A 159 -17.07 -17.99 14.28
N VAL A 160 -16.86 -17.53 13.05
CA VAL A 160 -17.46 -18.17 11.88
C VAL A 160 -16.43 -18.36 10.78
N ASN A 161 -16.64 -19.37 9.95
CA ASN A 161 -15.78 -19.58 8.79
C ASN A 161 -16.18 -18.66 7.63
N ARG A 162 -15.30 -18.59 6.63
CA ARG A 162 -15.50 -17.76 5.45
C ARG A 162 -16.83 -18.02 4.74
N THR A 163 -17.21 -19.28 4.59
CA THR A 163 -18.45 -19.65 3.89
C THR A 163 -19.67 -19.03 4.57
N TRP A 164 -19.74 -19.08 5.90
CA TRP A 164 -20.80 -18.43 6.68
C TRP A 164 -20.84 -16.91 6.47
N ALA A 165 -19.67 -16.25 6.48
CA ALA A 165 -19.52 -14.81 6.24
C ALA A 165 -20.10 -14.35 4.92
N GLU A 166 -19.87 -15.14 3.87
CA GLU A 166 -20.24 -14.80 2.51
C GLU A 166 -21.75 -14.96 2.30
N MET A 167 -22.37 -15.91 3.00
CA MET A 167 -23.82 -16.14 2.97
C MET A 167 -24.61 -15.06 3.70
N PHE A 168 -24.08 -14.52 4.80
CA PHE A 168 -24.78 -13.52 5.63
C PHE A 168 -24.01 -12.20 5.69
N PRO A 169 -24.28 -11.24 4.78
CA PRO A 169 -23.55 -9.98 4.71
C PRO A 169 -23.77 -9.04 5.90
N ARG A 170 -24.86 -9.22 6.66
CA ARG A 170 -25.10 -8.61 7.96
C ARG A 170 -24.84 -9.69 9.01
N LEU A 171 -23.72 -9.56 9.70
CA LEU A 171 -23.23 -10.53 10.66
C LEU A 171 -22.70 -9.77 11.88
N ILE A 172 -23.47 -9.78 12.97
CA ILE A 172 -23.21 -9.03 14.19
C ILE A 172 -23.45 -9.95 15.38
N GLN A 173 -22.62 -9.86 16.43
CA GLN A 173 -22.91 -10.49 17.71
C GLN A 173 -23.33 -9.41 18.72
N ASN A 174 -24.52 -9.55 19.30
CA ASN A 174 -25.07 -8.59 20.26
C ASN A 174 -24.89 -9.13 21.68
N CYS A 175 -24.41 -8.29 22.59
CA CYS A 175 -24.47 -8.57 24.02
C CYS A 175 -25.83 -8.14 24.57
N LEU A 176 -26.59 -9.08 25.12
CA LEU A 176 -27.91 -8.84 25.67
C LEU A 176 -27.84 -8.31 27.12
N PRO A 177 -28.89 -7.64 27.63
CA PRO A 177 -28.94 -7.21 29.02
C PRO A 177 -28.73 -8.36 30.02
N ARG A 178 -27.96 -8.07 31.08
CA ARG A 178 -27.57 -9.01 32.15
C ARG A 178 -28.60 -8.97 33.28
N LEU A 179 -29.22 -10.11 33.61
CA LEU A 179 -30.03 -10.30 34.81
C LEU A 179 -29.36 -11.37 35.71
N GLY A 180 -28.61 -10.96 36.74
CA GLY A 180 -28.15 -11.85 37.81
C GLY A 180 -26.98 -12.82 37.53
N SER A 181 -26.50 -13.01 36.30
CA SER A 181 -25.37 -13.91 35.96
C SER A 181 -24.01 -13.20 35.97
N ASP A 182 -22.88 -13.87 36.18
CA ASP A 182 -21.52 -13.33 35.98
C ASP A 182 -21.09 -13.23 34.51
N HIS A 183 -21.80 -13.96 33.62
CA HIS A 183 -21.71 -13.85 32.17
C HIS A 183 -22.82 -12.98 31.56
N VAL A 184 -22.54 -12.43 30.38
CA VAL A 184 -23.46 -11.65 29.55
C VAL A 184 -23.90 -12.53 28.38
N PRO A 185 -25.22 -12.75 28.18
CA PRO A 185 -25.69 -13.56 27.07
C PRO A 185 -25.36 -12.88 25.74
N ILE A 186 -24.86 -13.65 24.79
CA ILE A 186 -24.53 -13.20 23.44
C ILE A 186 -25.48 -13.80 22.41
N ARG A 187 -25.85 -13.01 21.39
CA ARG A 187 -26.75 -13.41 20.31
C ARG A 187 -26.13 -13.11 18.96
N LEU A 188 -25.99 -14.13 18.12
CA LEU A 188 -25.56 -13.96 16.73
C LEU A 188 -26.75 -13.52 15.87
N GLU A 189 -26.68 -12.31 15.34
CA GLU A 189 -27.66 -11.76 14.41
C GLU A 189 -27.12 -11.85 12.98
N VAL A 190 -27.83 -12.62 12.16
CA VAL A 190 -27.51 -12.85 10.75
C VAL A 190 -28.65 -12.36 9.87
N GLY A 191 -28.31 -11.80 8.71
CA GLY A 191 -29.33 -11.43 7.73
C GLY A 191 -28.76 -10.91 6.42
N MET A 192 -29.66 -10.73 5.45
CA MET A 192 -29.41 -9.83 4.32
C MET A 192 -29.65 -8.41 4.81
N HIS A 193 -28.88 -7.42 4.33
CA HIS A 193 -29.19 -6.02 4.63
C HIS A 193 -30.64 -5.73 4.23
N CYS A 194 -31.44 -5.15 5.14
CA CYS A 194 -32.66 -4.45 4.75
C CYS A 194 -32.26 -3.40 3.71
N SER A 195 -32.68 -3.63 2.48
CA SER A 195 -32.28 -2.84 1.32
C SER A 195 -33.00 -1.50 1.38
N ASN A 196 -32.27 -0.44 1.71
CA ASN A 196 -32.37 0.70 0.81
C ASN A 196 -31.89 0.21 -0.57
N PRO A 197 -32.51 0.65 -1.68
CA PRO A 197 -32.04 0.31 -3.01
C PRO A 197 -30.54 0.60 -3.07
N ARG A 198 -29.74 -0.43 -3.42
CA ARG A 198 -28.29 -0.25 -3.48
C ARG A 198 -28.01 0.89 -4.45
N PRO A 199 -27.23 1.91 -4.05
CA PRO A 199 -26.86 2.96 -4.98
C PRO A 199 -26.17 2.30 -6.17
N PHE A 200 -26.57 2.70 -7.37
CA PHE A 200 -25.96 2.19 -8.59
C PHE A 200 -24.45 2.45 -8.52
N ARG A 201 -23.68 1.49 -9.04
CA ARG A 201 -22.25 1.66 -9.29
C ARG A 201 -21.94 0.98 -10.60
N PHE A 202 -21.30 1.71 -11.50
CA PHE A 202 -20.79 1.16 -12.74
C PHE A 202 -19.71 0.11 -12.44
N GLU A 203 -19.83 -1.10 -12.97
CA GLU A 203 -18.86 -2.18 -12.80
C GLU A 203 -17.91 -2.24 -14.01
N LEU A 204 -16.59 -2.20 -13.76
CA LEU A 204 -15.61 -2.23 -14.84
C LEU A 204 -15.62 -3.55 -15.64
N ALA A 205 -16.03 -4.64 -15.01
CA ALA A 205 -16.16 -5.94 -15.66
C ALA A 205 -17.19 -5.94 -16.80
N TRP A 206 -18.10 -4.96 -16.88
CA TRP A 206 -19.03 -4.86 -18.00
C TRP A 206 -18.34 -4.51 -19.31
N ASN A 207 -17.18 -3.84 -19.26
CA ASN A 207 -16.42 -3.48 -20.45
C ASN A 207 -15.70 -4.66 -21.12
N THR A 208 -15.70 -5.85 -20.51
CA THR A 208 -15.13 -7.04 -21.13
C THR A 208 -16.15 -7.79 -21.98
N VAL A 209 -17.41 -7.34 -22.03
CA VAL A 209 -18.46 -7.93 -22.86
C VAL A 209 -18.39 -7.34 -24.26
N ASP A 210 -18.33 -8.20 -25.27
CA ASP A 210 -18.31 -7.79 -26.67
C ASP A 210 -19.56 -6.97 -27.04
N GLY A 211 -19.35 -5.87 -27.78
CA GLY A 211 -20.42 -4.96 -28.18
C GLY A 211 -20.91 -3.98 -27.10
N PHE A 212 -20.42 -4.05 -25.85
CA PHE A 212 -20.89 -3.18 -24.76
C PHE A 212 -20.74 -1.68 -25.04
N ALA A 213 -19.62 -1.26 -25.65
CA ALA A 213 -19.41 0.15 -26.01
C ALA A 213 -20.44 0.67 -27.04
N GLY A 214 -20.88 -0.20 -27.97
CA GLY A 214 -21.94 0.12 -28.92
C GLY A 214 -23.28 0.38 -28.24
N LEU A 215 -23.62 -0.42 -27.22
CA LEU A 215 -24.84 -0.23 -26.41
C LEU A 215 -24.84 1.10 -25.65
N ILE A 216 -23.70 1.47 -25.04
CA ILE A 216 -23.56 2.77 -24.35
C ILE A 216 -23.82 3.92 -25.32
N SER A 217 -23.21 3.87 -26.51
CA SER A 217 -23.38 4.90 -27.55
C SER A 217 -24.85 5.02 -27.98
N GLN A 218 -25.50 3.89 -28.25
CA GLN A 218 -26.91 3.85 -28.63
C GLN A 218 -27.81 4.46 -27.54
N TRP A 219 -27.64 4.04 -26.28
CA TRP A 219 -28.46 4.56 -25.18
C TRP A 219 -28.20 6.04 -24.89
N TRP A 220 -26.95 6.50 -24.98
CA TRP A 220 -26.59 7.91 -24.76
C TRP A 220 -27.23 8.83 -25.80
N ASN A 221 -27.21 8.41 -27.07
CA ASN A 221 -27.74 9.19 -28.20
C ASN A 221 -29.27 9.11 -28.33
N SER A 222 -29.89 8.06 -27.78
CA SER A 222 -31.35 7.87 -27.80
C SER A 222 -32.14 8.84 -26.91
N PHE A 223 -31.48 9.58 -26.01
CA PHE A 223 -32.15 10.43 -25.03
C PHE A 223 -31.55 11.83 -25.00
N ASN A 224 -32.33 12.83 -25.43
CA ASN A 224 -31.92 14.23 -25.53
C ASN A 224 -32.86 15.13 -24.71
N PRO A 225 -32.61 15.26 -23.38
CA PRO A 225 -33.41 16.13 -22.52
C PRO A 225 -33.16 17.62 -22.84
N GLN A 226 -34.15 18.48 -22.62
CA GLN A 226 -34.03 19.94 -22.73
C GLN A 226 -33.77 20.59 -21.37
N GLY A 227 -32.92 21.62 -21.33
CA GLY A 227 -32.55 22.38 -20.12
C GLY A 227 -31.13 22.93 -20.22
N CYS A 228 -30.60 23.51 -19.14
CA CYS A 228 -29.19 23.91 -19.07
C CYS A 228 -28.26 22.69 -19.21
N GLU A 229 -27.02 22.89 -19.65
CA GLU A 229 -26.13 21.77 -20.00
C GLU A 229 -25.80 20.88 -18.78
N ALA A 230 -25.73 21.48 -17.58
CA ALA A 230 -25.62 20.74 -16.32
C ALA A 230 -26.80 19.80 -16.06
N PHE A 231 -28.02 20.25 -16.38
CA PHE A 231 -29.23 19.45 -16.30
C PHE A 231 -29.21 18.32 -17.34
N VAL A 232 -28.83 18.64 -18.58
CA VAL A 232 -28.79 17.69 -19.70
C VAL A 232 -27.84 16.54 -19.38
N LEU A 233 -26.58 16.84 -19.02
CA LEU A 233 -25.58 15.84 -18.65
C LEU A 233 -26.08 14.98 -17.47
N SER A 234 -26.61 15.62 -16.42
CA SER A 234 -27.14 14.90 -15.26
C SER A 234 -28.28 13.95 -15.64
N LYS A 235 -29.17 14.35 -16.56
CA LYS A 235 -30.30 13.52 -16.99
C LYS A 235 -29.86 12.39 -17.91
N LYS A 236 -28.91 12.61 -18.81
CA LYS A 236 -28.32 11.54 -19.63
C LYS A 236 -27.61 10.48 -18.77
N LEU A 237 -26.86 10.88 -17.76
CA LEU A 237 -26.25 9.95 -16.79
C LEU A 237 -27.32 9.16 -16.01
N GLN A 238 -28.40 9.81 -15.57
CA GLN A 238 -29.52 9.13 -14.91
C GLN A 238 -30.19 8.10 -15.84
N TRP A 239 -30.44 8.46 -17.10
CA TRP A 239 -31.00 7.56 -18.11
C TRP A 239 -30.11 6.34 -18.35
N LEU A 240 -28.82 6.58 -18.57
CA LEU A 240 -27.84 5.52 -18.80
C LEU A 240 -27.75 4.57 -17.60
N ARG A 241 -27.75 5.11 -16.39
CA ARG A 241 -27.78 4.33 -15.15
C ARG A 241 -28.96 3.35 -15.13
N ASP A 242 -30.14 3.84 -15.47
CA ASP A 242 -31.36 3.04 -15.36
C ASP A 242 -31.39 1.95 -16.44
N LYS A 243 -30.87 2.21 -17.65
CA LYS A 243 -30.63 1.17 -18.68
C LYS A 243 -29.61 0.13 -18.23
N LEU A 244 -28.48 0.56 -17.67
CA LEU A 244 -27.43 -0.34 -17.19
C LEU A 244 -27.90 -1.25 -16.04
N ARG A 245 -28.80 -0.76 -15.17
CA ARG A 245 -29.42 -1.58 -14.12
C ARG A 245 -30.22 -2.75 -14.67
N VAL A 246 -31.02 -2.51 -15.71
CA VAL A 246 -31.84 -3.53 -16.37
C VAL A 246 -30.94 -4.51 -17.12
N TRP A 247 -30.06 -4.00 -17.99
CA TRP A 247 -29.13 -4.83 -18.78
C TRP A 247 -28.23 -5.71 -17.90
N SER A 248 -27.67 -5.16 -16.81
CA SER A 248 -26.81 -5.96 -15.92
C SER A 248 -27.56 -7.10 -15.25
N LYS A 249 -28.87 -6.96 -15.00
CA LYS A 249 -29.70 -8.00 -14.38
C LYS A 249 -30.04 -9.09 -15.39
N GLU A 250 -30.37 -8.72 -16.63
CA GLU A 250 -30.86 -9.61 -17.67
C GLU A 250 -29.74 -10.32 -18.44
N SER A 251 -28.69 -9.59 -18.83
CA SER A 251 -27.64 -10.11 -19.73
C SER A 251 -26.35 -10.50 -19.01
N PHE A 252 -25.97 -9.78 -17.95
CA PHE A 252 -24.69 -10.03 -17.27
C PHE A 252 -24.82 -11.03 -16.11
N GLY A 253 -25.88 -10.91 -15.30
CA GLY A 253 -26.17 -11.84 -14.19
C GLY A 253 -25.12 -11.83 -13.07
N SER A 254 -25.14 -12.88 -12.23
CA SER A 254 -24.17 -13.03 -11.13
C SER A 254 -22.90 -13.75 -11.61
N ILE A 255 -21.76 -13.06 -11.60
CA ILE A 255 -20.43 -13.64 -11.90
C ILE A 255 -20.19 -14.92 -11.09
N LYS A 256 -20.63 -14.96 -9.82
CA LYS A 256 -20.48 -16.13 -8.94
C LYS A 256 -21.29 -17.34 -9.41
N LEU A 257 -22.53 -17.13 -9.86
CA LEU A 257 -23.39 -18.23 -10.31
C LEU A 257 -22.90 -18.80 -11.63
N ARG A 258 -22.48 -17.94 -12.57
CA ARG A 258 -21.88 -18.39 -13.84
C ARG A 258 -20.59 -19.18 -13.62
N LYS A 259 -19.74 -18.76 -12.67
CA LYS A 259 -18.53 -19.50 -12.30
C LYS A 259 -18.85 -20.89 -11.75
N LEU A 260 -19.83 -20.99 -10.85
CA LEU A 260 -20.24 -22.27 -10.27
C LEU A 260 -20.85 -23.20 -11.32
N ALA A 261 -21.69 -22.67 -12.22
CA ALA A 261 -22.27 -23.44 -13.33
C ALA A 261 -21.17 -23.99 -14.27
N LEU A 262 -20.21 -23.15 -14.67
CA LEU A 262 -19.09 -23.58 -15.54
C LEU A 262 -18.13 -24.56 -14.85
N LEU A 263 -17.88 -24.42 -13.54
CA LEU A 263 -17.07 -25.39 -12.79
C LEU A 263 -17.76 -26.75 -12.69
N HIS A 264 -19.08 -26.76 -12.49
CA HIS A 264 -19.88 -27.99 -12.47
C HIS A 264 -19.96 -28.65 -13.86
N GLU A 265 -19.99 -27.86 -14.94
CA GLU A 265 -19.93 -28.38 -16.31
C GLU A 265 -18.54 -28.91 -16.70
N LEU A 266 -17.47 -28.35 -16.12
CA LEU A 266 -16.08 -28.80 -16.33
C LEU A 266 -15.75 -30.11 -15.61
N GLU A 267 -16.51 -30.50 -14.59
CA GLU A 267 -16.38 -31.82 -13.94
C GLU A 267 -16.79 -32.99 -14.85
N PHE A 268 -17.46 -32.72 -15.98
CA PHE A 268 -18.02 -33.74 -16.88
C PHE A 268 -17.48 -33.73 -18.32
N LEU A 269 -16.60 -32.79 -18.71
CA LEU A 269 -16.05 -32.72 -20.08
C LEU A 269 -14.56 -32.32 -20.09
N ASP A 270 -13.75 -33.10 -20.82
CA ASP A 270 -12.34 -32.82 -21.05
C ASP A 270 -12.11 -31.53 -21.87
N ILE A 271 -11.28 -30.64 -21.30
CA ILE A 271 -10.40 -29.63 -21.92
C ILE A 271 -11.06 -28.42 -22.63
N THR A 272 -12.23 -28.53 -23.26
CA THR A 272 -12.74 -27.50 -24.20
C THR A 272 -13.30 -26.21 -23.59
N LYS A 273 -13.57 -26.14 -22.27
CA LYS A 273 -14.18 -24.97 -21.60
C LYS A 273 -13.22 -24.12 -20.74
N GLU A 274 -11.92 -24.44 -20.68
CA GLU A 274 -10.95 -23.69 -19.85
C GLU A 274 -10.81 -22.20 -20.25
N SER A 275 -10.90 -21.87 -21.54
CA SER A 275 -10.85 -20.48 -22.03
C SER A 275 -11.98 -19.61 -21.46
N SER A 276 -13.19 -20.16 -21.37
CA SER A 276 -14.36 -19.48 -20.78
C SER A 276 -14.19 -19.24 -19.27
N LEU A 277 -13.53 -20.16 -18.57
CA LEU A 277 -13.20 -20.01 -17.15
C LEU A 277 -12.16 -18.89 -16.94
N GLY A 278 -11.21 -18.72 -17.86
CA GLY A 278 -10.23 -17.64 -17.85
C GLY A 278 -10.88 -16.25 -17.90
N GLU A 279 -11.85 -16.05 -18.79
CA GLU A 279 -12.59 -14.78 -18.92
C GLU A 279 -13.43 -14.47 -17.66
N ILE A 280 -14.09 -15.48 -17.07
CA ILE A 280 -14.81 -15.32 -15.80
C ILE A 280 -13.87 -14.95 -14.65
N ARG A 281 -12.67 -15.54 -14.58
CA ARG A 281 -11.66 -15.20 -13.57
C ARG A 281 -11.18 -13.76 -13.72
N LYS A 282 -10.97 -13.29 -14.96
CA LYS A 282 -10.62 -11.89 -15.25
C LYS A 282 -11.71 -10.91 -14.81
N GLN A 283 -12.97 -11.24 -15.07
CA GLN A 283 -14.12 -10.44 -14.63
C GLN A 283 -14.23 -10.40 -13.10
N GLU A 284 -14.02 -11.53 -12.42
CA GLU A 284 -13.98 -11.61 -10.97
C GLU A 284 -12.83 -10.77 -10.38
N GLU A 285 -11.64 -10.80 -11.00
CA GLU A 285 -10.50 -9.98 -10.60
C GLU A 285 -10.82 -8.48 -10.69
N LEU A 286 -11.36 -8.02 -11.83
CA LEU A 286 -11.77 -6.62 -12.03
C LEU A 286 -12.81 -6.18 -11.00
N TYR A 287 -13.81 -7.03 -10.73
CA TYR A 287 -14.87 -6.81 -9.75
C TYR A 287 -14.32 -6.58 -8.33
N TRP A 288 -13.35 -7.40 -7.89
CA TRP A 288 -12.75 -7.29 -6.55
C TRP A 288 -11.67 -6.21 -6.47
N LYS A 289 -10.94 -5.95 -7.54
CA LYS A 289 -10.00 -4.82 -7.65
C LYS A 289 -10.72 -3.50 -7.44
N GLN A 290 -11.87 -3.30 -8.10
CA GLN A 290 -12.69 -2.09 -7.94
C GLN A 290 -13.21 -1.90 -6.50
N ARG A 291 -13.61 -2.99 -5.82
CA ARG A 291 -14.13 -2.96 -4.44
C ARG A 291 -13.05 -2.82 -3.37
N SER A 292 -11.90 -3.44 -3.57
CA SER A 292 -10.78 -3.35 -2.63
C SER A 292 -10.10 -1.98 -2.64
N ARG A 293 -10.20 -1.21 -3.74
CA ARG A 293 -9.53 0.09 -3.97
C ARG A 293 -8.02 0.05 -3.69
N LEU A 294 -7.38 -1.08 -3.99
CA LEU A 294 -5.94 -1.24 -3.86
C LEU A 294 -5.26 -0.93 -5.20
N ARG A 295 -4.38 0.07 -5.20
CA ARG A 295 -3.74 0.65 -6.40
C ARG A 295 -2.50 -0.06 -6.89
N TRP A 296 -1.94 -0.98 -6.11
CA TRP A 296 -0.57 -1.46 -6.30
C TRP A 296 -0.47 -2.83 -6.99
N LEU A 297 -1.58 -3.53 -7.25
CA LEU A 297 -1.57 -4.85 -7.89
C LEU A 297 -1.47 -4.75 -9.42
N GLN A 298 -0.63 -5.56 -10.04
CA GLN A 298 -0.57 -5.77 -11.49
C GLN A 298 -1.39 -7.02 -11.85
N GLU A 299 -1.94 -7.06 -13.07
CA GLU A 299 -2.77 -8.17 -13.57
C GLU A 299 -2.02 -9.51 -13.50
N GLY A 300 -2.73 -10.60 -13.15
CA GLY A 300 -2.17 -11.96 -13.06
C GLY A 300 -1.61 -12.38 -11.69
N ASP A 301 -1.65 -11.49 -10.68
CA ASP A 301 -1.42 -11.87 -9.27
C ASP A 301 -2.73 -12.39 -8.65
N GLU A 302 -3.05 -13.67 -8.89
CA GLU A 302 -4.22 -14.34 -8.32
C GLU A 302 -4.22 -14.27 -6.78
N ASN A 303 -5.04 -13.36 -6.23
CA ASN A 303 -5.26 -13.30 -4.79
C ASN A 303 -6.63 -12.70 -4.41
N THR A 304 -7.68 -13.25 -5.01
CA THR A 304 -9.08 -12.92 -4.67
C THR A 304 -9.32 -13.00 -3.16
N LYS A 305 -8.77 -14.00 -2.46
CA LYS A 305 -8.92 -14.21 -1.00
C LYS A 305 -8.53 -12.99 -0.16
N TYR A 306 -7.38 -12.37 -0.46
CA TYR A 306 -6.96 -11.13 0.21
C TYR A 306 -7.92 -9.97 -0.10
N PHE A 307 -8.33 -9.82 -1.36
CA PHE A 307 -9.26 -8.76 -1.77
C PHE A 307 -10.62 -8.86 -1.08
N HIS A 308 -11.18 -10.07 -0.97
CA HIS A 308 -12.42 -10.31 -0.22
C HIS A 308 -12.26 -9.90 1.24
N SER A 309 -11.16 -10.31 1.89
CA SER A 309 -10.93 -9.99 3.31
C SER A 309 -10.78 -8.48 3.52
N VAL A 310 -10.08 -7.76 2.64
CA VAL A 310 -9.91 -6.30 2.73
C VAL A 310 -11.22 -5.57 2.43
N ALA A 311 -11.97 -6.01 1.41
CA ALA A 311 -13.26 -5.41 1.06
C ALA A 311 -14.29 -5.61 2.17
N ASN A 312 -14.37 -6.82 2.75
CA ASN A 312 -15.25 -7.12 3.88
C ASN A 312 -14.81 -6.37 5.15
N GLY A 313 -13.52 -6.35 5.47
CA GLY A 313 -12.98 -5.57 6.60
C GLY A 313 -13.31 -4.08 6.49
N ARG A 314 -13.16 -3.50 5.29
CA ARG A 314 -13.57 -2.11 5.01
C ARG A 314 -15.08 -1.91 5.13
N LYS A 315 -15.88 -2.83 4.62
CA LYS A 315 -17.34 -2.77 4.73
C LYS A 315 -17.80 -2.80 6.20
N ASN A 316 -17.15 -3.62 7.03
CA ASN A 316 -17.42 -3.71 8.46
C ASN A 316 -16.92 -2.46 9.21
N THR A 317 -15.73 -1.96 8.89
CA THR A 317 -15.16 -0.75 9.52
C THR A 317 -15.99 0.50 9.21
N ASN A 318 -16.51 0.60 7.97
CA ASN A 318 -17.29 1.74 7.52
C ASN A 318 -18.79 1.61 7.83
N PHE A 319 -19.23 0.49 8.41
CA PHE A 319 -20.61 0.35 8.82
C PHE A 319 -20.84 1.17 10.08
N ILE A 320 -21.85 2.05 10.05
CA ILE A 320 -22.25 2.86 11.19
C ILE A 320 -23.45 2.14 11.84
N PRO A 321 -23.26 1.39 12.95
CA PRO A 321 -24.35 0.64 13.57
C PRO A 321 -25.35 1.54 14.30
N SER A 322 -24.88 2.66 14.86
CA SER A 322 -25.69 3.63 15.58
C SER A 322 -24.96 4.96 15.70
N VAL A 323 -25.70 6.05 15.88
CA VAL A 323 -25.17 7.40 16.17
C VAL A 323 -25.74 7.87 17.51
N LYS A 324 -24.92 8.48 18.37
CA LYS A 324 -25.37 9.13 19.62
C LYS A 324 -25.59 10.62 19.38
N VAL A 325 -26.77 11.12 19.69
CA VAL A 325 -27.13 12.55 19.60
C VAL A 325 -27.58 12.99 21.00
N GLY A 326 -26.76 13.77 21.69
CA GLY A 326 -26.96 14.07 23.11
C GLY A 326 -26.88 12.80 23.96
N GLU A 327 -27.94 12.51 24.72
CA GLU A 327 -28.10 11.29 25.51
C GLU A 327 -28.75 10.12 24.73
N VAL A 328 -29.35 10.38 23.57
CA VAL A 328 -30.14 9.40 22.81
C VAL A 328 -29.28 8.66 21.78
N SER A 329 -29.45 7.34 21.68
CA SER A 329 -28.80 6.51 20.66
C SER A 329 -29.79 6.13 19.56
N VAL A 330 -29.45 6.44 18.30
CA VAL A 330 -30.25 6.12 17.11
C VAL A 330 -29.57 5.00 16.35
N SER A 331 -30.26 3.87 16.19
CA SER A 331 -29.75 2.67 15.49
C SER A 331 -30.47 2.37 14.16
N GLU A 332 -31.56 3.08 13.85
CA GLU A 332 -32.28 2.89 12.59
C GLU A 332 -31.60 3.62 11.43
N VAL A 333 -31.33 2.90 10.33
CA VAL A 333 -30.54 3.40 9.18
C VAL A 333 -31.11 4.68 8.55
N ARG A 334 -32.44 4.79 8.44
CA ARG A 334 -33.10 5.97 7.84
C ARG A 334 -32.95 7.20 8.75
N GLU A 335 -33.15 7.01 10.05
CA GLU A 335 -33.01 8.07 11.05
C GLU A 335 -31.55 8.49 11.22
N ILE A 336 -30.59 7.55 11.17
CA ILE A 336 -29.16 7.87 11.10
C ILE A 336 -28.86 8.79 9.91
N GLY A 337 -29.45 8.50 8.74
CA GLY A 337 -29.33 9.35 7.55
C GLY A 337 -29.84 10.77 7.78
N LYS A 338 -31.04 10.92 8.36
CA LYS A 338 -31.61 12.23 8.70
C LYS A 338 -30.79 12.99 9.74
N VAL A 339 -30.24 12.32 10.74
CA VAL A 339 -29.35 12.94 11.75
C VAL A 339 -28.15 13.59 11.07
N PHE A 340 -27.48 12.86 10.15
CA PHE A 340 -26.36 13.43 9.40
C PHE A 340 -26.81 14.60 8.52
N GLU A 341 -27.90 14.45 7.78
CA GLU A 341 -28.43 15.50 6.91
C GLU A 341 -28.73 16.77 7.68
N ASN A 342 -29.45 16.67 8.80
CA ASN A 342 -29.80 17.80 9.67
C ASN A 342 -28.56 18.48 10.23
N GLN A 343 -27.57 17.71 10.70
CA GLN A 343 -26.32 18.26 11.22
C GLN A 343 -25.55 19.02 10.14
N PHE A 344 -25.40 18.44 8.95
CA PHE A 344 -24.69 19.10 7.84
C PHE A 344 -25.46 20.32 7.32
N ARG A 345 -26.80 20.26 7.28
CA ARG A 345 -27.64 21.41 6.92
C ARG A 345 -27.52 22.53 7.95
N ALA A 346 -27.44 22.22 9.25
CA ALA A 346 -27.19 23.22 10.29
C ALA A 346 -25.79 23.86 10.17
N LEU A 347 -24.76 23.05 9.87
CA LEU A 347 -23.37 23.52 9.74
C LEU A 347 -23.14 24.38 8.48
N PHE A 348 -23.70 23.98 7.34
CA PHE A 348 -23.40 24.56 6.02
C PHE A 348 -24.53 25.39 5.42
N GLY A 349 -25.76 25.26 5.91
CA GLY A 349 -26.96 25.89 5.36
C GLY A 349 -27.51 27.06 6.18
N GLN A 350 -26.89 27.44 7.29
CA GLN A 350 -27.25 28.64 8.04
C GLN A 350 -26.51 29.87 7.51
N GLN A 351 -27.25 30.91 7.10
CA GLN A 351 -26.69 32.24 6.88
C GLN A 351 -26.38 32.89 8.24
N ARG A 352 -25.10 33.14 8.51
CA ARG A 352 -24.72 34.32 9.29
C ARG A 352 -24.29 35.37 8.26
N PRO A 353 -24.91 36.56 8.18
CA PRO A 353 -24.44 37.62 7.30
C PRO A 353 -23.03 38.01 7.75
N PHE A 354 -22.03 37.48 7.06
CA PHE A 354 -20.62 37.73 7.33
C PHE A 354 -19.99 38.24 6.04
N ARG A 355 -19.55 39.49 6.06
CA ARG A 355 -18.77 40.07 4.99
C ARG A 355 -17.33 40.12 5.46
N PHE A 356 -16.42 39.53 4.69
CA PHE A 356 -14.98 39.67 4.93
C PHE A 356 -14.63 41.17 4.95
N LYS A 357 -14.16 41.67 6.10
CA LYS A 357 -14.00 43.11 6.34
C LYS A 357 -12.62 43.64 5.96
N ALA A 358 -11.69 42.75 5.61
CA ALA A 358 -10.34 43.13 5.23
C ALA A 358 -10.26 43.48 3.74
N ASP A 359 -9.65 44.63 3.43
CA ASP A 359 -9.32 45.01 2.06
C ASP A 359 -8.11 44.18 1.57
N LEU A 360 -8.40 43.10 0.84
CA LEU A 360 -7.38 42.23 0.25
C LEU A 360 -6.44 42.99 -0.68
N ASN A 361 -6.92 44.00 -1.42
CA ASN A 361 -6.08 44.80 -2.31
C ASN A 361 -5.11 45.69 -1.53
N ARG A 362 -5.47 46.10 -0.31
CA ARG A 362 -4.56 46.81 0.61
C ARG A 362 -3.58 45.87 1.30
N LEU A 363 -4.02 44.69 1.70
CA LEU A 363 -3.19 43.69 2.37
C LEU A 363 -2.18 43.03 1.42
N LEU A 364 -2.53 42.85 0.15
CA LEU A 364 -1.70 42.21 -0.88
C LEU A 364 -0.94 43.23 -1.77
N ARG A 365 -1.07 44.53 -1.48
CA ARG A 365 -0.58 45.65 -2.32
C ARG A 365 0.92 45.61 -2.61
N ASN A 366 1.71 44.98 -1.72
CA ASN A 366 3.16 44.87 -1.81
C ASN A 366 3.67 43.55 -2.44
N LYS A 367 2.77 42.67 -2.92
CA LYS A 367 3.17 41.44 -3.63
C LYS A 367 3.19 41.70 -5.14
N ALA A 368 4.23 41.21 -5.82
CA ALA A 368 4.37 41.36 -7.27
C ALA A 368 3.11 40.81 -7.97
N ARG A 369 2.46 41.64 -8.80
CA ARG A 369 1.32 41.21 -9.61
C ARG A 369 1.84 40.27 -10.69
N VAL A 370 1.46 39.01 -10.60
CA VAL A 370 1.67 38.03 -11.67
C VAL A 370 0.57 38.24 -12.71
N ASP A 371 0.92 38.27 -13.99
CA ASP A 371 -0.07 38.26 -15.06
C ASP A 371 -0.78 36.89 -15.09
N LEU A 372 -2.04 36.89 -14.68
CA LEU A 372 -2.91 35.73 -14.64
C LEU A 372 -4.00 35.76 -15.71
N SER A 373 -3.91 36.67 -16.69
CA SER A 373 -4.90 36.80 -17.78
C SER A 373 -5.11 35.49 -18.56
N HIS A 374 -4.10 34.63 -18.60
CA HIS A 374 -4.21 33.30 -19.22
C HIS A 374 -5.20 32.36 -18.50
N LEU A 375 -5.52 32.59 -17.22
CA LEU A 375 -6.52 31.83 -16.46
C LEU A 375 -7.96 32.28 -16.75
N GLU A 376 -8.15 33.42 -17.42
CA GLU A 376 -9.46 33.98 -17.77
C GLU A 376 -9.89 33.60 -19.19
N ARG A 377 -9.11 32.76 -19.90
CA ARG A 377 -9.42 32.32 -21.26
C ARG A 377 -10.51 31.24 -21.26
N PRO A 378 -11.31 31.12 -22.35
CA PRO A 378 -12.24 30.02 -22.52
C PRO A 378 -11.52 28.66 -22.44
N PHE A 379 -12.19 27.66 -21.88
CA PHE A 379 -11.64 26.32 -21.77
C PHE A 379 -11.47 25.68 -23.16
N SER A 380 -10.26 25.18 -23.45
CA SER A 380 -10.02 24.40 -24.67
C SER A 380 -10.46 22.95 -24.50
N MET A 381 -10.80 22.26 -25.60
CA MET A 381 -11.13 20.83 -25.56
C MET A 381 -9.97 20.00 -25.00
N GLU A 382 -8.73 20.33 -25.38
CA GLU A 382 -7.52 19.66 -24.92
C GLU A 382 -7.33 19.82 -23.41
N GLU A 383 -7.61 21.01 -22.88
CA GLU A 383 -7.54 21.30 -21.45
C GLU A 383 -8.60 20.52 -20.67
N VAL A 384 -9.85 20.52 -21.12
CA VAL A 384 -10.94 19.77 -20.47
C VAL A 384 -10.63 18.27 -20.51
N LYS A 385 -10.19 17.74 -21.67
CA LYS A 385 -9.80 16.34 -21.81
C LYS A 385 -8.63 16.00 -20.87
N LYS A 386 -7.59 16.83 -20.83
CA LYS A 386 -6.45 16.63 -19.93
C LYS A 386 -6.89 16.62 -18.47
N ALA A 387 -7.72 17.58 -18.05
CA ALA A 387 -8.25 17.64 -16.70
C ALA A 387 -9.02 16.37 -16.33
N VAL A 388 -9.91 15.89 -17.20
CA VAL A 388 -10.66 14.63 -17.01
C VAL A 388 -9.71 13.43 -16.92
N PHE A 389 -8.67 13.38 -17.75
CA PHE A 389 -7.70 12.28 -17.78
C PHE A 389 -6.69 12.31 -16.63
N ASP A 390 -6.44 13.46 -16.02
CA ASP A 390 -5.60 13.63 -14.82
C ASP A 390 -6.35 13.22 -13.54
N LEU A 391 -7.69 13.23 -13.54
CA LEU A 391 -8.47 12.76 -12.39
C LEU A 391 -8.26 11.26 -12.16
N GLY A 392 -8.06 10.85 -10.91
CA GLY A 392 -7.83 9.43 -10.57
C GLY A 392 -9.00 8.52 -10.96
N SER A 393 -8.76 7.59 -11.88
CA SER A 393 -9.82 6.75 -12.49
C SER A 393 -10.53 5.83 -11.49
N ASP A 394 -9.83 5.41 -10.43
CA ASP A 394 -10.26 4.45 -9.41
C ASP A 394 -10.81 5.13 -8.14
N LYS A 395 -11.12 6.43 -8.18
CA LYS A 395 -11.75 7.17 -7.08
C LYS A 395 -13.21 6.75 -6.90
N ALA A 396 -13.76 7.01 -5.71
CA ALA A 396 -15.16 6.70 -5.41
C ALA A 396 -16.09 7.45 -6.38
N PRO A 397 -17.08 6.77 -7.00
CA PRO A 397 -18.05 7.43 -7.86
C PRO A 397 -18.87 8.42 -7.04
N GLY A 398 -19.40 9.44 -7.73
CA GLY A 398 -20.36 10.37 -7.14
C GLY A 398 -21.69 9.70 -6.82
N PRO A 399 -22.69 10.48 -6.37
CA PRO A 399 -24.07 10.00 -6.16
C PRO A 399 -24.70 9.37 -7.42
N ASP A 400 -24.22 9.73 -8.60
CA ASP A 400 -24.61 9.18 -9.89
C ASP A 400 -24.19 7.71 -10.09
N GLY A 401 -23.17 7.25 -9.37
CA GLY A 401 -22.62 5.89 -9.46
C GLY A 401 -21.58 5.68 -10.57
N PHE A 402 -21.18 6.72 -11.32
CA PHE A 402 -20.18 6.62 -12.38
C PHE A 402 -18.78 7.04 -11.87
N PRO A 403 -17.75 6.18 -11.96
CA PRO A 403 -16.38 6.54 -11.62
C PRO A 403 -15.74 7.35 -12.75
N MET A 404 -14.66 8.10 -12.46
CA MET A 404 -13.92 8.84 -13.49
C MET A 404 -13.40 7.94 -14.63
N MET A 405 -13.14 6.66 -14.35
CA MET A 405 -12.79 5.69 -15.41
C MET A 405 -13.86 5.59 -16.50
N PHE A 406 -15.15 5.71 -16.16
CA PHE A 406 -16.24 5.69 -17.15
C PHE A 406 -16.07 6.81 -18.17
N PHE A 407 -15.87 8.05 -17.70
CA PHE A 407 -15.67 9.22 -18.56
C PHE A 407 -14.42 9.11 -19.44
N LYS A 408 -13.38 8.41 -18.98
CA LYS A 408 -12.16 8.18 -19.78
C LYS A 408 -12.37 7.13 -20.86
N ILE A 409 -13.02 6.02 -20.53
CA ILE A 409 -13.29 4.93 -21.48
C ILE A 409 -14.25 5.40 -22.57
N PHE A 410 -15.33 6.09 -22.17
CA PHE A 410 -16.39 6.53 -23.08
C PHE A 410 -16.28 8.01 -23.44
N TRP A 411 -15.06 8.58 -23.38
CA TRP A 411 -14.84 10.01 -23.63
C TRP A 411 -15.43 10.47 -24.97
N GLU A 412 -15.22 9.69 -26.03
CA GLU A 412 -15.73 10.03 -27.37
C GLU A 412 -17.26 10.08 -27.45
N ILE A 413 -17.97 9.41 -26.53
CA ILE A 413 -19.43 9.42 -26.43
C ILE A 413 -19.92 10.62 -25.60
N VAL A 414 -19.29 10.87 -24.45
CA VAL A 414 -19.79 11.87 -23.46
C VAL A 414 -19.19 13.26 -23.60
N LYS A 415 -18.14 13.44 -24.42
CA LYS A 415 -17.38 14.70 -24.54
C LYS A 415 -18.24 15.90 -24.89
N VAL A 416 -19.29 15.71 -25.70
CA VAL A 416 -20.12 16.82 -26.21
C VAL A 416 -20.82 17.52 -25.05
N GLU A 417 -21.53 16.78 -24.20
CA GLU A 417 -22.23 17.35 -23.05
C GLU A 417 -21.26 17.88 -21.97
N VAL A 418 -20.07 17.29 -21.84
CA VAL A 418 -19.05 17.78 -20.89
C VAL A 418 -18.45 19.12 -21.35
N LEU A 419 -18.18 19.28 -22.65
CA LEU A 419 -17.64 20.53 -23.20
C LEU A 419 -18.66 21.66 -23.09
N LYS A 420 -19.92 21.41 -23.47
CA LYS A 420 -20.99 22.39 -23.35
C LYS A 420 -21.23 22.83 -21.89
N LEU A 421 -21.16 21.91 -20.94
CA LEU A 421 -21.19 22.26 -19.51
C LEU A 421 -20.04 23.19 -19.10
N CYS A 422 -18.84 22.98 -19.64
CA CYS A 422 -17.70 23.86 -19.35
C CYS A 422 -17.87 25.24 -19.98
N GLU A 423 -18.47 25.33 -21.17
CA GLU A 423 -18.83 26.58 -21.85
C GLU A 423 -19.87 27.36 -21.03
N ASP A 424 -20.98 26.73 -20.63
CA ASP A 424 -22.00 27.32 -19.75
C ASP A 424 -21.39 27.80 -18.41
N PHE A 425 -20.42 27.07 -17.88
CA PHE A 425 -19.74 27.45 -16.65
C PHE A 425 -18.86 28.69 -16.84
N TYR A 426 -18.15 28.76 -17.97
CA TYR A 426 -17.33 29.92 -18.33
C TYR A 426 -18.18 31.18 -18.58
N SER A 427 -19.35 31.03 -19.22
CA SER A 427 -20.29 32.14 -19.46
C SER A 427 -21.06 32.59 -18.21
N GLY A 428 -21.01 31.82 -17.12
CA GLY A 428 -21.76 32.10 -15.90
C GLY A 428 -23.24 31.70 -15.96
N GLU A 429 -23.64 30.95 -16.98
CA GLU A 429 -25.02 30.51 -17.23
C GLU A 429 -25.33 29.12 -16.63
N ALA A 430 -24.29 28.39 -16.19
CA ALA A 430 -24.44 27.07 -15.58
C ALA A 430 -25.23 27.11 -14.26
N ASN A 431 -26.43 26.51 -14.26
CA ASN A 431 -27.20 26.30 -13.05
C ASN A 431 -26.78 25.01 -12.30
N LEU A 432 -26.03 25.17 -11.21
CA LEU A 432 -25.49 24.08 -10.38
C LEU A 432 -26.27 23.84 -9.06
N GLU A 433 -27.39 24.50 -8.82
CA GLU A 433 -28.02 24.60 -7.48
C GLU A 433 -28.65 23.30 -6.92
N ARG A 434 -28.79 22.24 -7.72
CA ARG A 434 -29.72 21.13 -7.45
C ARG A 434 -29.37 20.16 -6.32
N TYR A 435 -28.26 20.30 -5.60
CA TYR A 435 -27.75 19.24 -4.71
C TYR A 435 -27.43 19.62 -3.25
N VAL A 436 -27.59 20.91 -2.86
CA VAL A 436 -27.51 21.52 -1.49
C VAL A 436 -26.88 22.90 -1.68
N ARG A 437 -27.56 23.98 -1.26
CA ARG A 437 -26.95 25.31 -1.19
C ARG A 437 -25.98 25.35 -0.01
N TYR A 438 -24.69 25.16 -0.29
CA TYR A 438 -23.63 25.45 0.67
C TYR A 438 -23.52 26.98 0.81
N GLN A 439 -23.84 27.50 1.99
CA GLN A 439 -23.75 28.93 2.30
C GLN A 439 -22.48 29.27 3.08
N ARG A 440 -21.86 28.28 3.73
CA ARG A 440 -20.57 28.38 4.44
C ARG A 440 -19.71 27.15 4.16
N GLY A 441 -18.40 27.35 4.10
CA GLY A 441 -17.41 26.27 4.00
C GLY A 441 -17.03 25.91 2.57
N LEU A 442 -15.79 25.45 2.42
CA LEU A 442 -15.23 24.97 1.16
C LEU A 442 -15.32 23.45 1.08
N ARG A 443 -15.55 22.90 -0.11
CA ARG A 443 -15.75 21.46 -0.28
C ARG A 443 -14.44 20.71 -0.05
N GLN A 444 -14.40 19.83 0.94
CA GLN A 444 -13.24 18.96 1.13
C GLN A 444 -13.05 18.02 -0.07
N GLY A 445 -11.84 18.05 -0.64
CA GLY A 445 -11.49 17.28 -1.84
C GLY A 445 -11.63 18.04 -3.15
N ASP A 446 -12.16 19.28 -3.13
CA ASP A 446 -12.03 20.22 -4.25
C ASP A 446 -10.56 20.72 -4.33
N PRO A 447 -9.91 20.66 -5.52
CA PRO A 447 -8.54 21.13 -5.71
C PRO A 447 -8.29 22.60 -5.37
N LEU A 448 -9.29 23.47 -5.50
CA LEU A 448 -9.13 24.91 -5.26
C LEU A 448 -9.26 25.27 -3.77
N SER A 449 -10.08 24.53 -3.04
CA SER A 449 -10.37 24.76 -1.62
C SER A 449 -9.12 24.98 -0.72
N PRO A 450 -8.02 24.20 -0.82
CA PRO A 450 -6.81 24.45 -0.04
C PRO A 450 -6.15 25.80 -0.34
N LEU A 451 -6.14 26.23 -1.60
CA LEU A 451 -5.52 27.50 -1.99
C LEU A 451 -6.34 28.68 -1.44
N LEU A 452 -7.67 28.63 -1.56
CA LEU A 452 -8.56 29.64 -0.99
C LEU A 452 -8.39 29.75 0.52
N PHE A 453 -8.25 28.62 1.21
CA PHE A 453 -7.94 28.61 2.64
C PHE A 453 -6.59 29.29 2.93
N VAL A 454 -5.54 28.95 2.17
CA VAL A 454 -4.21 29.57 2.31
C VAL A 454 -4.28 31.10 2.12
N LEU A 455 -5.00 31.58 1.10
CA LEU A 455 -5.19 33.01 0.85
C LEU A 455 -5.81 33.75 2.04
N ILE A 456 -6.80 33.14 2.71
CA ILE A 456 -7.40 33.72 3.91
C ILE A 456 -6.41 33.68 5.08
N THR A 457 -5.69 32.57 5.29
CA THR A 457 -4.69 32.47 6.38
C THR A 457 -3.44 33.32 6.17
N ASP A 458 -3.15 33.75 4.94
CA ASP A 458 -2.07 34.68 4.62
C ASP A 458 -2.30 36.03 5.31
N VAL A 459 -3.56 36.46 5.48
CA VAL A 459 -3.92 37.66 6.25
C VAL A 459 -3.48 37.54 7.72
N LEU A 460 -3.63 36.37 8.32
CA LEU A 460 -3.15 36.13 9.69
C LEU A 460 -1.62 36.24 9.76
N SER A 461 -0.89 35.73 8.76
CA SER A 461 0.57 35.87 8.69
C SER A 461 0.98 37.35 8.55
N THR A 462 0.30 38.11 7.71
CA THR A 462 0.53 39.56 7.56
C THR A 462 0.28 40.32 8.86
N LEU A 463 -0.72 39.94 9.66
CA LEU A 463 -0.96 40.57 10.97
C LEU A 463 0.22 40.35 11.93
N PHE A 464 0.78 39.14 11.96
CA PHE A 464 1.99 38.85 12.74
C PHE A 464 3.21 39.62 12.22
N GLU A 465 3.43 39.65 10.91
CA GLU A 465 4.53 40.38 10.29
C GLU A 465 4.48 41.89 10.59
N ASN A 466 3.29 42.49 10.50
CA ASN A 466 3.09 43.89 10.84
C ASN A 466 3.40 44.15 12.32
N ALA A 467 2.89 43.31 13.24
CA ALA A 467 3.17 43.44 14.67
C ALA A 467 4.67 43.32 15.00
N LEU A 468 5.40 42.45 14.29
CA LEU A 468 6.85 42.33 14.41
C LEU A 468 7.58 43.56 13.87
N SER A 469 7.19 44.05 12.69
CA SER A 469 7.80 45.22 12.03
C SER A 469 7.59 46.52 12.81
N SER A 470 6.47 46.64 13.53
CA SER A 470 6.16 47.77 14.41
C SER A 470 6.75 47.63 15.82
N HIS A 471 7.55 46.58 16.07
CA HIS A 471 8.13 46.27 17.38
C HIS A 471 7.11 46.12 18.52
N ILE A 472 5.84 45.83 18.18
CA ILE A 472 4.78 45.58 19.16
C ILE A 472 4.91 44.16 19.72
N LEU A 473 5.29 43.22 18.86
CA LEU A 473 5.51 41.81 19.21
C LEU A 473 6.99 41.45 19.07
N VAL A 474 7.52 40.67 20.00
CA VAL A 474 8.89 40.14 19.90
C VAL A 474 8.85 38.67 19.46
N GLY A 475 9.32 38.41 18.23
CA GLY A 475 9.50 37.06 17.71
C GLY A 475 10.83 36.43 18.15
N ILE A 476 11.08 35.17 17.73
CA ILE A 476 12.37 34.51 17.96
C ILE A 476 13.40 35.06 16.98
N PRO A 477 14.49 35.70 17.44
CA PRO A 477 15.47 36.35 16.57
C PRO A 477 16.28 35.32 15.78
N VAL A 478 16.61 35.67 14.53
CA VAL A 478 17.44 34.91 13.60
C VAL A 478 18.58 35.80 13.07
N GLY A 479 19.21 36.56 13.97
CA GLY A 479 20.27 37.52 13.63
C GLY A 479 19.80 38.59 12.64
N ASP A 480 20.65 38.92 11.67
CA ASP A 480 20.37 39.94 10.64
C ASP A 480 19.21 39.57 9.69
N PHE A 481 18.63 38.37 9.85
CA PHE A 481 17.54 37.88 9.02
C PHE A 481 16.15 38.19 9.56
N GLY A 482 16.03 38.88 10.70
CA GLY A 482 14.77 39.22 11.35
C GLY A 482 14.33 38.18 12.38
N SER A 483 13.02 38.11 12.63
CA SER A 483 12.43 37.26 13.69
C SER A 483 11.35 36.33 13.14
N ILE A 484 11.22 35.14 13.73
CA ILE A 484 10.18 34.15 13.39
C ILE A 484 9.15 34.10 14.52
N CYS A 485 7.86 34.24 14.19
CA CYS A 485 6.76 34.17 15.15
C CYS A 485 5.75 33.06 14.85
N ASN A 486 5.42 32.79 13.59
CA ASN A 486 4.35 31.86 13.21
C ASN A 486 4.81 30.91 12.10
N LEU A 487 4.37 29.65 12.18
CA LEU A 487 4.57 28.62 11.16
C LEU A 487 3.23 27.95 10.88
N HIS A 488 2.82 27.96 9.61
CA HIS A 488 1.54 27.42 9.17
C HIS A 488 1.72 26.11 8.40
N TYR A 489 0.84 25.14 8.66
CA TYR A 489 0.60 24.01 7.78
C TYR A 489 -0.92 23.79 7.67
N ALA A 490 -1.54 24.34 6.63
CA ALA A 490 -2.99 24.46 6.57
C ALA A 490 -3.55 25.09 7.87
N ASP A 491 -4.48 24.43 8.55
CA ASP A 491 -5.07 24.88 9.81
C ASP A 491 -4.18 24.67 11.04
N ASP A 492 -3.17 23.81 10.95
CA ASP A 492 -2.19 23.61 12.03
C ASP A 492 -1.25 24.83 12.12
N LEU A 493 -1.40 25.63 13.17
CA LEU A 493 -0.61 26.83 13.47
C LEU A 493 0.33 26.58 14.66
N LEU A 494 1.62 26.81 14.46
CA LEU A 494 2.62 26.86 15.52
C LEU A 494 3.09 28.31 15.73
N ILE A 495 2.89 28.84 16.93
CA ILE A 495 3.34 30.19 17.33
C ILE A 495 4.55 30.04 18.26
N LEU A 496 5.59 30.83 17.99
CA LEU A 496 6.85 30.87 18.72
C LEU A 496 7.00 32.27 19.33
N THR A 497 7.22 32.33 20.64
CA THR A 497 7.36 33.56 21.41
C THR A 497 8.36 33.33 22.54
N THR A 498 8.98 34.41 23.02
CA THR A 498 9.82 34.43 24.23
C THR A 498 8.99 34.20 25.50
N GLY A 499 7.66 34.32 25.43
CA GLY A 499 6.73 34.04 26.53
C GLY A 499 6.48 35.25 27.44
N GLY A 500 6.80 36.46 27.00
CA GLY A 500 6.51 37.69 27.73
C GLY A 500 5.00 37.90 27.94
N PRO A 501 4.55 38.45 29.09
CA PRO A 501 3.13 38.61 29.35
C PRO A 501 2.37 39.43 28.30
N GLU A 502 2.99 40.51 27.82
CA GLU A 502 2.44 41.36 26.77
C GLU A 502 2.40 40.64 25.42
N ASP A 503 3.44 39.88 25.05
CA ASP A 503 3.46 39.11 23.81
C ASP A 503 2.28 38.13 23.73
N LEU A 504 1.96 37.43 24.84
CA LEU A 504 0.83 36.49 24.87
C LEU A 504 -0.52 37.17 24.70
N ARG A 505 -0.69 38.36 25.28
CA ARG A 505 -1.91 39.18 25.12
C ARG A 505 -2.06 39.66 23.69
N ILE A 506 -0.97 40.13 23.09
CA ILE A 506 -0.93 40.59 21.69
C ILE A 506 -1.22 39.44 20.74
N ILE A 507 -0.64 38.26 20.95
CA ILE A 507 -0.93 37.07 20.15
C ILE A 507 -2.42 36.72 20.22
N LYS A 508 -3.02 36.73 21.42
CA LYS A 508 -4.46 36.48 21.57
C LYS A 508 -5.29 37.54 20.84
N LEU A 509 -4.90 38.81 20.95
CA LEU A 509 -5.57 39.92 20.25
C LEU A 509 -5.52 39.73 18.73
N ILE A 510 -4.36 39.39 18.17
CA ILE A 510 -4.19 39.10 16.73
C ILE A 510 -5.11 37.97 16.28
N LEU A 511 -5.18 36.88 17.05
CA LEU A 511 -6.10 35.76 16.76
C LEU A 511 -7.55 36.22 16.76
N LEU A 512 -8.00 36.94 17.78
CA LEU A 512 -9.38 37.46 17.86
C LEU A 512 -9.69 38.48 16.75
N MET A 513 -8.75 39.33 16.39
CA MET A 513 -8.89 40.24 15.25
C MET A 513 -9.08 39.47 13.95
N PHE A 514 -8.28 38.42 13.74
CA PHE A 514 -8.41 37.57 12.56
C PHE A 514 -9.75 36.82 12.54
N GLU A 515 -10.25 36.35 13.68
CA GLU A 515 -11.60 35.77 13.78
C GLU A 515 -12.67 36.78 13.35
N GLY A 516 -12.58 38.02 13.82
CA GLY A 516 -13.49 39.09 13.44
C GLY A 516 -13.41 39.49 11.95
N LEU A 517 -12.24 39.36 11.34
CA LEU A 517 -12.02 39.68 9.91
C LEU A 517 -12.42 38.55 8.96
N SER A 518 -12.22 37.30 9.36
CA SER A 518 -12.35 36.11 8.50
C SER A 518 -13.61 35.26 8.77
N GLY A 519 -14.18 35.32 9.97
CA GLY A 519 -15.28 34.44 10.39
C GLY A 519 -14.83 33.00 10.67
N LEU A 520 -13.52 32.75 10.66
CA LEU A 520 -12.91 31.54 11.22
C LEU A 520 -12.80 31.68 12.74
N GLU A 521 -12.83 30.57 13.47
CA GLU A 521 -12.74 30.56 14.93
C GLU A 521 -11.54 29.71 15.38
N THR A 522 -10.75 30.23 16.33
CA THR A 522 -9.64 29.49 16.93
C THR A 522 -10.20 28.48 17.93
N ASN A 523 -9.82 27.21 17.77
CA ASN A 523 -10.23 26.18 18.71
C ASN A 523 -9.30 26.16 19.93
N PHE A 524 -9.51 27.06 20.88
CA PHE A 524 -8.70 27.16 22.11
C PHE A 524 -8.72 25.88 22.96
N ALA A 525 -9.77 25.06 22.86
CA ALA A 525 -9.85 23.76 23.53
C ALA A 525 -8.87 22.73 22.96
N LYS A 526 -8.51 22.83 21.67
CA LYS A 526 -7.46 22.03 21.03
C LYS A 526 -6.07 22.66 21.13
N THR A 527 -6.00 23.97 21.34
CA THR A 527 -4.73 24.69 21.52
C THR A 527 -4.01 24.18 22.77
N CYS A 528 -2.69 24.07 22.69
CA CYS A 528 -1.85 23.67 23.81
C CYS A 528 -0.62 24.57 23.88
N LEU A 529 -0.26 25.00 25.09
CA LEU A 529 0.96 25.76 25.36
C LEU A 529 2.11 24.82 25.73
N PHE A 530 3.29 25.04 25.19
CA PHE A 530 4.49 24.22 25.46
C PHE A 530 5.68 25.11 25.83
N SER A 531 6.47 24.67 26.81
CA SER A 531 7.73 25.32 27.18
C SER A 531 8.90 24.57 26.54
N THR A 532 9.89 25.33 26.05
CA THR A 532 11.14 24.77 25.51
C THR A 532 12.08 24.28 26.61
N ASN A 533 11.92 24.79 27.84
CA ASN A 533 12.63 24.26 29.01
C ASN A 533 11.95 22.98 29.49
N MET A 534 12.59 21.83 29.23
CA MET A 534 12.03 20.50 29.49
C MET A 534 11.64 20.24 30.95
N ASN A 535 12.18 21.01 31.90
CA ASN A 535 11.96 20.85 33.33
C ASN A 535 10.89 21.82 33.89
N GLN A 536 10.40 22.75 33.08
CA GLN A 536 9.40 23.73 33.50
C GLN A 536 8.14 23.54 32.68
N LEU A 537 7.01 23.43 33.38
CA LEU A 537 5.72 23.60 32.72
C LEU A 537 5.56 25.08 32.38
N PRO A 538 4.89 25.41 31.26
CA PRO A 538 4.41 26.77 31.05
C PRO A 538 3.64 27.27 32.28
N ASP A 539 3.84 28.54 32.62
CA ASP A 539 3.13 29.15 33.74
C ASP A 539 1.62 29.01 33.57
N ARG A 540 0.92 28.64 34.65
CA ARG A 540 -0.55 28.51 34.64
C ARG A 540 -1.22 29.79 34.15
N TRP A 541 -0.63 30.94 34.48
CA TRP A 541 -1.05 32.23 33.99
C TRP A 541 -1.01 32.31 32.45
N ALA A 542 0.10 31.91 31.82
CA ALA A 542 0.24 31.93 30.36
C ALA A 542 -0.80 31.04 29.66
N ALA A 543 -1.10 29.87 30.24
CA ALA A 543 -2.17 28.99 29.72
C ALA A 543 -3.57 29.58 29.95
N SER A 544 -3.79 30.26 31.09
CA SER A 544 -5.05 30.94 31.38
C SER A 544 -5.35 32.09 30.43
N THR A 545 -4.31 32.77 29.90
CA THR A 545 -4.48 33.82 28.88
C THR A 545 -5.23 33.28 27.66
N PHE A 546 -4.93 32.06 27.20
CA PHE A 546 -5.60 31.44 26.05
C PHE A 546 -6.75 30.50 26.42
N SER A 547 -7.02 30.29 27.72
CA SER A 547 -7.93 29.24 28.21
C SER A 547 -7.62 27.86 27.60
N CYS A 548 -6.33 27.52 27.47
CA CYS A 548 -5.88 26.33 26.76
C CYS A 548 -5.15 25.32 27.67
N ALA A 549 -4.94 24.10 27.18
CA ALA A 549 -4.25 23.07 27.96
C ALA A 549 -2.73 23.29 28.01
N VAL A 550 -2.11 22.89 29.12
CA VAL A 550 -0.64 22.87 29.25
C VAL A 550 -0.09 21.55 28.73
N GLY A 551 0.69 21.62 27.65
CA GLY A 551 1.34 20.47 27.05
C GLY A 551 2.74 20.17 27.61
N ARG A 552 3.28 18.99 27.28
CA ARG A 552 4.66 18.58 27.61
C ARG A 552 5.41 18.13 26.36
N LEU A 553 6.68 18.50 26.26
CA LEU A 553 7.59 17.97 25.24
C LEU A 553 8.14 16.60 25.64
N PRO A 554 8.38 15.66 24.69
CA PRO A 554 8.18 15.82 23.25
C PRO A 554 6.70 15.69 22.82
N VAL A 555 6.30 16.48 21.83
CA VAL A 555 4.96 16.43 21.20
C VAL A 555 5.10 16.04 19.73
N HIS A 556 4.11 15.33 19.17
CA HIS A 556 4.09 15.05 17.73
C HIS A 556 3.40 16.20 17.00
N TYR A 557 4.14 16.88 16.12
CA TYR A 557 3.61 17.90 15.21
C TYR A 557 3.81 17.41 13.78
N LEU A 558 2.74 17.42 12.98
CA LEU A 558 2.71 16.85 11.62
C LEU A 558 3.22 15.41 11.52
N GLY A 559 3.15 14.65 12.63
CA GLY A 559 3.62 13.25 12.71
C GLY A 559 5.10 13.07 13.08
N ILE A 560 5.81 14.14 13.45
CA ILE A 560 7.22 14.11 13.89
C ILE A 560 7.34 14.61 15.33
N PRO A 561 8.13 13.95 16.19
CA PRO A 561 8.35 14.42 17.54
C PRO A 561 9.20 15.71 17.54
N ILE A 562 8.62 16.79 18.03
CA ILE A 562 9.32 18.03 18.39
C ILE A 562 9.81 17.89 19.84
N SER A 563 11.08 18.17 20.07
CA SER A 563 11.70 18.10 21.40
C SER A 563 12.95 18.97 21.49
N GLY A 564 13.22 19.52 22.67
CA GLY A 564 14.51 20.15 22.99
C GLY A 564 15.66 19.15 23.18
N ARG A 565 15.38 17.84 23.25
CA ARG A 565 16.39 16.78 23.43
C ARG A 565 16.47 15.86 22.22
N ARG A 566 17.54 15.06 22.18
CA ARG A 566 17.65 13.95 21.21
C ARG A 566 16.50 12.95 21.41
N PRO A 567 15.94 12.37 20.33
CA PRO A 567 14.94 11.32 20.44
C PRO A 567 15.46 10.10 21.23
N ARG A 568 14.72 9.68 22.25
CA ARG A 568 14.98 8.51 23.11
C ARG A 568 14.48 7.24 22.43
N LYS A 569 14.85 6.08 22.96
CA LYS A 569 14.43 4.76 22.46
C LYS A 569 12.90 4.65 22.28
N GLN A 570 12.12 5.22 23.20
CA GLN A 570 10.65 5.21 23.14
C GLN A 570 10.10 6.01 21.95
N ASP A 571 10.71 7.17 21.63
CA ASP A 571 10.28 8.02 20.51
C ASP A 571 10.41 7.25 19.18
N TRP A 572 11.45 6.42 19.05
CA TRP A 572 11.66 5.54 17.88
C TRP A 572 10.74 4.31 17.86
N ARG A 573 10.31 3.81 19.03
CA ARG A 573 9.38 2.66 19.10
C ARG A 573 8.05 2.99 18.44
N ASN A 574 7.54 4.21 18.61
CA ASN A 574 6.30 4.65 17.95
C ASN A 574 6.36 4.47 16.42
N LEU A 575 7.51 4.78 15.79
CA LEU A 575 7.72 4.54 14.36
C LEU A 575 7.71 3.04 14.03
N ILE A 576 8.42 2.24 14.82
CA ILE A 576 8.52 0.78 14.61
C ILE A 576 7.15 0.11 14.80
N ASP A 577 6.40 0.50 15.83
CA ASP A 577 5.09 -0.06 16.17
C ASP A 577 4.05 0.33 15.11
N LYS A 578 4.14 1.54 14.54
CA LYS A 578 3.32 1.93 13.38
C LYS A 578 3.58 1.04 12.16
N ILE A 579 4.84 0.65 11.92
CA ILE A 579 5.21 -0.27 10.82
C ILE A 579 4.69 -1.69 11.14
N LYS A 580 4.89 -2.19 12.36
CA LYS A 580 4.42 -3.51 12.79
C LYS A 580 2.89 -3.64 12.82
N GLY A 581 2.18 -2.59 13.25
CA GLY A 581 0.71 -2.56 13.25
C GLY A 581 0.10 -2.58 11.83
N ARG A 582 0.85 -2.18 10.80
CA ARG A 582 0.43 -2.42 9.40
C ARG A 582 0.58 -3.88 9.00
N LEU A 583 1.62 -4.56 9.49
CA LEU A 583 1.84 -5.97 9.20
C LEU A 583 0.73 -6.87 9.78
N SER A 584 0.24 -6.57 10.99
CA SER A 584 -0.88 -7.35 11.58
C SER A 584 -2.18 -7.23 10.79
N SER A 585 -2.40 -6.11 10.10
CA SER A 585 -3.57 -5.93 9.22
C SER A 585 -3.47 -6.71 7.91
N TRP A 586 -2.26 -7.12 7.51
CA TRP A 586 -2.04 -7.88 6.29
C TRP A 586 -1.97 -9.35 6.65
N LYS A 587 -3.03 -10.09 6.30
CA LYS A 587 -3.04 -11.54 6.36
C LYS A 587 -2.00 -12.05 5.35
N SER A 588 -0.73 -12.16 5.76
CA SER A 588 0.43 -12.53 4.94
C SER A 588 0.22 -13.84 4.20
N ASN A 589 -0.59 -14.73 4.78
CA ASN A 589 -1.01 -16.03 4.23
C ASN A 589 -1.85 -15.86 2.95
N TYR A 590 -2.50 -14.71 2.81
CA TYR A 590 -3.06 -14.14 1.59
C TYR A 590 -2.08 -14.11 0.42
N LEU A 591 -0.88 -13.59 0.64
CA LEU A 591 -0.13 -12.86 -0.39
C LEU A 591 0.97 -13.70 -1.02
N SER A 592 0.98 -13.73 -2.37
CA SER A 592 2.13 -14.20 -3.14
C SER A 592 3.41 -13.44 -2.77
N ILE A 593 4.58 -14.02 -3.07
CA ILE A 593 5.86 -13.34 -2.85
C ILE A 593 5.96 -12.00 -3.62
N SER A 594 5.35 -11.92 -4.82
CA SER A 594 5.24 -10.69 -5.61
C SER A 594 4.33 -9.65 -4.95
N GLY A 595 3.19 -10.08 -4.40
CA GLY A 595 2.27 -9.22 -3.65
C GLY A 595 2.93 -8.66 -2.39
N ARG A 596 3.65 -9.50 -1.63
CA ARG A 596 4.44 -9.09 -0.46
C ARG A 596 5.54 -8.11 -0.83
N LEU A 597 6.32 -8.39 -1.86
CA LEU A 597 7.37 -7.47 -2.34
C LEU A 597 6.79 -6.11 -2.73
N THR A 598 5.62 -6.10 -3.37
CA THR A 598 4.96 -4.88 -3.81
C THR A 598 4.46 -4.04 -2.63
N LEU A 599 3.82 -4.65 -1.62
CA LEU A 599 3.45 -3.99 -0.36
C LEU A 599 4.66 -3.49 0.42
N LEU A 600 5.73 -4.28 0.44
CA LEU A 600 6.98 -3.91 1.07
C LEU A 600 7.56 -2.62 0.47
N ASN A 601 7.61 -2.52 -0.85
CA ASN A 601 8.15 -1.35 -1.54
C ASN A 601 7.20 -0.15 -1.49
N SER A 602 5.90 -0.35 -1.73
CA SER A 602 4.93 0.75 -1.80
C SER A 602 4.52 1.30 -0.43
N VAL A 603 4.52 0.46 0.61
CA VAL A 603 4.03 0.84 1.95
C VAL A 603 5.13 0.76 3.01
N LEU A 604 5.72 -0.42 3.26
CA LEU A 604 6.65 -0.54 4.40
C LEU A 604 7.90 0.31 4.24
N SER A 605 8.37 0.47 3.00
CA SER A 605 9.54 1.29 2.69
C SER A 605 9.21 2.79 2.66
N SER A 606 7.95 3.17 2.46
CA SER A 606 7.51 4.56 2.40
C SER A 606 7.11 5.13 3.77
N LEU A 607 6.61 4.31 4.69
CA LEU A 607 6.26 4.70 6.06
C LEU A 607 7.39 5.43 6.82
N PRO A 608 8.65 4.95 6.83
CA PRO A 608 9.73 5.64 7.51
C PRO A 608 10.27 6.86 6.73
N THR A 609 9.89 7.07 5.47
CA THR A 609 10.48 8.10 4.60
C THR A 609 10.36 9.51 5.19
N TYR A 610 9.23 9.84 5.82
CA TYR A 610 9.05 11.15 6.46
C TYR A 610 9.99 11.35 7.65
N TRP A 611 10.24 10.30 8.45
CA TRP A 611 11.23 10.35 9.53
C TRP A 611 12.66 10.37 8.99
N MET A 612 12.96 9.58 7.94
CA MET A 612 14.27 9.54 7.30
C MET A 612 14.60 10.83 6.55
N SER A 613 13.61 11.63 6.14
CA SER A 613 13.88 12.91 5.51
C SER A 613 14.37 13.94 6.50
N ILE A 614 14.00 13.84 7.79
CA ILE A 614 14.39 14.80 8.83
C ILE A 614 15.55 14.24 9.67
N PHE A 615 15.48 12.98 10.07
CA PHE A 615 16.41 12.38 11.01
C PHE A 615 17.31 11.35 10.37
N ARG A 616 18.57 11.33 10.81
CA ARG A 616 19.43 10.16 10.61
C ARG A 616 19.01 9.06 11.57
N LEU A 617 18.40 7.99 11.05
CA LEU A 617 17.93 6.89 11.87
C LEU A 617 19.09 6.17 12.56
N PRO A 618 18.98 5.83 13.85
CA PRO A 618 19.94 4.95 14.51
C PRO A 618 20.01 3.58 13.80
N ARG A 619 21.21 2.97 13.75
CA ARG A 619 21.40 1.66 13.08
C ARG A 619 20.49 0.56 13.64
N TRP A 620 20.19 0.58 14.94
CA TRP A 620 19.30 -0.41 15.56
C TRP A 620 17.84 -0.25 15.09
N VAL A 621 17.38 0.99 14.86
CA VAL A 621 16.02 1.27 14.33
C VAL A 621 15.91 0.71 12.91
N ILE A 622 16.91 0.98 12.06
CA ILE A 622 16.96 0.43 10.70
C ILE A 622 16.95 -1.10 10.75
N LYS A 623 17.77 -1.71 11.61
CA LYS A 623 17.82 -3.17 11.77
C LYS A 623 16.48 -3.77 12.20
N ASP A 624 15.74 -3.11 13.09
CA ASP A 624 14.41 -3.56 13.53
C ASP A 624 13.34 -3.41 12.44
N ILE A 625 13.35 -2.30 11.70
CA ILE A 625 12.47 -2.10 10.56
C ILE A 625 12.77 -3.14 9.46
N ASP A 626 14.04 -3.35 9.13
CA ASP A 626 14.46 -4.35 8.15
C ASP A 626 14.18 -5.78 8.61
N ARG A 627 14.22 -6.05 9.92
CA ARG A 627 13.74 -7.32 10.47
C ARG A 627 12.26 -7.52 10.19
N ALA A 628 11.43 -6.52 10.45
CA ALA A 628 10.00 -6.58 10.18
C ALA A 628 9.70 -6.73 8.66
N ARG A 629 10.38 -5.95 7.80
CA ARG A 629 10.28 -6.04 6.33
C ARG A 629 10.69 -7.42 5.81
N ARG A 630 11.82 -7.94 6.29
CA ARG A 630 12.34 -9.26 5.91
C ARG A 630 11.43 -10.38 6.37
N ASP A 631 10.97 -10.33 7.62
CA ASP A 631 10.08 -11.36 8.15
C ASP A 631 8.76 -11.35 7.39
N PHE A 632 8.17 -10.18 7.11
CA PHE A 632 6.98 -10.10 6.25
C PHE A 632 7.20 -10.72 4.87
N LEU A 633 8.32 -10.42 4.23
CA LEU A 633 8.64 -10.92 2.89
C LEU A 633 8.79 -12.45 2.84
N TRP A 634 9.42 -13.06 3.85
CA TRP A 634 9.76 -14.49 3.83
C TRP A 634 8.81 -15.39 4.62
N SER A 635 8.08 -14.89 5.63
CA SER A 635 7.24 -15.71 6.52
C SER A 635 5.90 -16.05 5.83
N GLY A 636 5.92 -17.00 4.89
CA GLY A 636 4.73 -17.47 4.18
C GLY A 636 3.71 -18.20 5.05
N HIS A 637 3.05 -19.20 4.46
CA HIS A 637 1.81 -19.86 4.91
C HIS A 637 1.83 -20.53 6.30
N ASP A 638 2.99 -20.78 6.91
CA ASP A 638 3.10 -21.55 8.16
C ASP A 638 3.99 -20.87 9.22
N ILE A 639 3.45 -20.81 10.44
CA ILE A 639 4.10 -20.25 11.63
C ILE A 639 5.10 -21.27 12.24
N ASP A 640 4.93 -22.57 11.92
CA ASP A 640 5.66 -23.68 12.55
C ASP A 640 6.88 -24.18 11.78
N ILE A 641 7.10 -23.71 10.54
CA ILE A 641 8.32 -24.01 9.78
C ILE A 641 9.35 -22.89 10.04
N PRO A 642 10.60 -23.21 10.42
CA PRO A 642 11.64 -22.22 10.60
C PRO A 642 11.71 -21.27 9.40
N LYS A 643 11.58 -19.97 9.64
CA LYS A 643 11.56 -18.89 8.62
C LYS A 643 12.67 -19.09 7.57
N CYS A 644 12.37 -19.75 6.45
CA CYS A 644 13.35 -20.04 5.40
C CYS A 644 13.68 -18.76 4.61
N ARG A 645 14.64 -17.99 5.12
CA ARG A 645 15.23 -16.85 4.42
C ARG A 645 16.12 -17.40 3.32
N LEU A 646 15.63 -17.37 2.08
CA LEU A 646 16.33 -18.01 0.97
C LEU A 646 17.62 -17.26 0.59
N VAL A 647 17.58 -15.93 0.60
CA VAL A 647 18.71 -15.07 0.19
C VAL A 647 18.98 -13.97 1.22
N ALA A 648 20.25 -13.58 1.35
CA ALA A 648 20.69 -12.48 2.20
C ALA A 648 19.97 -11.16 1.84
N TRP A 649 19.57 -10.40 2.87
CA TRP A 649 18.80 -9.17 2.74
C TRP A 649 19.50 -8.12 1.86
N GLN A 650 20.81 -7.98 2.02
CA GLN A 650 21.63 -7.02 1.26
C GLN A 650 21.62 -7.32 -0.24
N ASN A 651 21.55 -8.60 -0.64
CA ASN A 651 21.54 -8.99 -2.05
C ASN A 651 20.21 -8.66 -2.72
N ILE A 652 19.09 -8.78 -2.01
CA ILE A 652 17.77 -8.42 -2.54
C ILE A 652 17.52 -6.89 -2.52
N CYS A 653 18.21 -6.14 -1.64
CA CYS A 653 18.18 -4.66 -1.64
C CYS A 653 19.00 -4.02 -2.78
N ARG A 654 19.80 -4.79 -3.51
CA ARG A 654 20.48 -4.28 -4.71
C ARG A 654 19.46 -3.84 -5.76
N SER A 655 19.88 -2.92 -6.62
CA SER A 655 19.04 -2.48 -7.73
C SER A 655 18.73 -3.64 -8.67
N LYS A 656 17.65 -3.50 -9.46
CA LYS A 656 17.29 -4.53 -10.45
C LYS A 656 18.40 -4.70 -11.49
N GLU A 657 19.05 -3.60 -11.88
CA GLU A 657 20.19 -3.57 -12.80
C GLU A 657 21.42 -4.30 -12.26
N GLN A 658 21.57 -4.38 -10.94
CA GLN A 658 22.61 -5.15 -10.25
C GLN A 658 22.18 -6.59 -9.90
N GLY A 659 20.99 -7.00 -10.37
CA GLY A 659 20.45 -8.33 -10.11
C GLY A 659 19.84 -8.53 -8.72
N GLY A 660 19.42 -7.46 -8.02
CA GLY A 660 18.58 -7.53 -6.82
C GLY A 660 17.10 -7.33 -7.12
N TRP A 661 16.25 -7.26 -6.09
CA TRP A 661 14.79 -7.10 -6.24
C TRP A 661 14.35 -5.63 -6.27
N GLY A 662 15.29 -4.69 -6.10
CA GLY A 662 15.00 -3.26 -6.02
C GLY A 662 14.32 -2.85 -4.71
N ILE A 663 14.59 -3.58 -3.62
CA ILE A 663 14.13 -3.19 -2.27
C ILE A 663 15.01 -2.03 -1.78
N LEU A 664 14.38 -0.97 -1.24
CA LEU A 664 15.12 0.18 -0.72
C LEU A 664 16.03 -0.22 0.46
N ASP A 665 17.33 0.07 0.33
CA ASP A 665 18.27 0.08 1.45
C ASP A 665 18.01 1.35 2.29
N LEU A 666 17.44 1.17 3.48
CA LEU A 666 17.01 2.31 4.30
C LEU A 666 18.20 3.15 4.80
N TYR A 667 19.39 2.56 4.93
CA TYR A 667 20.57 3.28 5.39
C TYR A 667 21.12 4.22 4.31
N ALA A 668 21.29 3.72 3.09
CA ALA A 668 21.67 4.53 1.94
C ALA A 668 20.57 5.55 1.60
N PHE A 669 19.30 5.16 1.65
CA PHE A 669 18.17 6.03 1.34
C PHE A 669 18.01 7.17 2.35
N ASN A 670 18.16 6.91 3.65
CA ASN A 670 18.16 7.95 4.68
C ASN A 670 19.27 8.98 4.46
N ARG A 671 20.49 8.53 4.11
CA ARG A 671 21.59 9.45 3.75
C ARG A 671 21.29 10.26 2.49
N ALA A 672 20.69 9.63 1.49
CA ALA A 672 20.32 10.30 0.25
C ALA A 672 19.27 11.40 0.49
N LEU A 673 18.26 11.13 1.31
CA LEU A 673 17.24 12.10 1.71
C LEU A 673 17.84 13.29 2.46
N LEU A 674 18.73 13.05 3.42
CA LEU A 674 19.42 14.13 4.15
C LEU A 674 20.34 14.96 3.24
N GLY A 675 20.83 14.37 2.13
CA GLY A 675 21.54 15.09 1.07
C GLY A 675 20.71 16.22 0.45
N LYS A 676 19.37 16.11 0.43
CA LYS A 676 18.48 17.17 -0.05
C LYS A 676 18.63 18.46 0.77
N TRP A 677 18.71 18.35 2.09
CA TRP A 677 18.90 19.51 2.97
C TRP A 677 20.26 20.15 2.79
N ARG A 678 21.31 19.34 2.56
CA ARG A 678 22.64 19.88 2.24
C ARG A 678 22.65 20.66 0.95
N TRP A 679 22.05 20.08 -0.10
CA TRP A 679 21.96 20.75 -1.38
C TRP A 679 21.21 22.08 -1.24
N LYS A 680 20.05 22.06 -0.57
CA LYS A 680 19.26 23.27 -0.34
C LYS A 680 20.03 24.32 0.47
N PHE A 681 20.77 23.92 1.51
CA PHE A 681 21.63 24.82 2.28
C PHE A 681 22.71 25.49 1.42
N LEU A 682 23.29 24.75 0.47
CA LEU A 682 24.33 25.27 -0.43
C LEU A 682 23.79 26.21 -1.53
N THR A 683 22.59 25.94 -2.05
CA THR A 683 22.08 26.62 -3.25
C THR A 683 21.04 27.70 -2.97
N ASP A 684 20.24 27.55 -1.92
CA ASP A 684 19.08 28.40 -1.63
C ASP A 684 19.34 29.28 -0.40
N SER A 685 19.93 30.46 -0.62
CA SER A 685 20.19 31.45 0.44
C SER A 685 18.92 32.08 1.01
N ASN A 686 17.78 31.97 0.32
CA ASN A 686 16.50 32.49 0.78
C ASN A 686 15.74 31.50 1.67
N TRP A 687 16.20 30.25 1.75
CA TRP A 687 15.58 29.25 2.60
C TRP A 687 15.69 29.61 4.08
N CYS A 688 14.55 29.87 4.73
CA CYS A 688 14.46 30.26 6.14
C CYS A 688 15.27 29.36 7.09
N CYS A 689 15.21 28.03 6.96
CA CYS A 689 15.97 27.17 7.86
C CYS A 689 17.50 27.29 7.63
N ALA A 690 17.95 27.64 6.43
CA ALA A 690 19.37 27.88 6.17
C ALA A 690 19.87 29.10 6.97
N LYS A 691 19.05 30.15 7.01
CA LYS A 691 19.29 31.36 7.83
C LYS A 691 19.35 31.01 9.33
N VAL A 692 18.38 30.23 9.81
CA VAL A 692 18.35 29.74 11.22
C VAL A 692 19.59 28.91 11.56
N ILE A 693 20.03 28.03 10.66
CA ILE A 693 21.25 27.22 10.85
C ILE A 693 22.48 28.12 10.88
N LYS A 694 22.59 29.06 9.94
CA LYS A 694 23.72 30.00 9.87
C LYS A 694 23.86 30.80 11.16
N PHE A 695 22.74 31.35 11.64
CA PHE A 695 22.68 32.12 12.89
C PHE A 695 23.02 31.27 14.12
N ASN A 696 22.31 30.16 14.33
CA ASN A 696 22.47 29.33 15.54
C ASN A 696 23.87 28.69 15.68
N TYR A 697 24.61 28.54 14.57
CA TYR A 697 25.95 27.95 14.57
C TYR A 697 27.07 28.93 14.20
N ASN A 698 26.75 30.24 14.11
CA ASN A 698 27.69 31.30 13.78
C ASN A 698 28.56 30.98 12.53
N LEU A 699 27.91 30.55 11.46
CA LEU A 699 28.61 30.16 10.23
C LEU A 699 28.94 31.39 9.40
N SER A 700 30.22 31.62 9.13
CA SER A 700 30.72 32.78 8.36
C SER A 700 30.32 32.75 6.88
N SER A 701 30.10 31.56 6.31
CA SER A 701 29.76 31.39 4.89
C SER A 701 28.81 30.22 4.67
N TRP A 702 28.25 30.14 3.46
CA TRP A 702 27.36 29.06 3.00
C TRP A 702 28.15 27.81 2.56
N ASN A 703 29.28 27.52 3.20
CA ASN A 703 30.08 26.35 2.88
C ASN A 703 29.86 25.25 3.92
N LEU A 704 29.82 23.98 3.47
CA LEU A 704 29.61 22.84 4.37
C LEU A 704 30.89 22.41 5.11
N PHE A 705 32.03 23.04 4.85
CA PHE A 705 33.32 22.77 5.52
C PHE A 705 33.48 23.60 6.81
N CYS A 706 32.72 24.67 6.97
CA CYS A 706 32.55 25.43 8.20
C CYS A 706 31.72 24.60 9.18
N LEU A 707 32.41 23.71 9.92
CA LEU A 707 31.77 22.94 10.97
C LEU A 707 31.53 23.81 12.20
N PRO A 708 30.36 23.72 12.85
CA PRO A 708 30.09 24.45 14.08
C PRO A 708 31.10 24.08 15.17
N ARG A 709 31.65 25.09 15.86
CA ARG A 709 32.45 24.88 17.08
C ARG A 709 31.50 24.64 18.25
N GLY A 710 31.01 23.42 18.44
CA GLY A 710 30.18 23.07 19.61
C GLY A 710 29.10 22.00 19.37
N ARG A 711 28.12 21.93 20.29
CA ARG A 711 26.98 21.01 20.19
C ARG A 711 26.04 21.44 19.07
N VAL A 712 25.85 20.55 18.09
CA VAL A 712 24.86 20.71 17.02
C VAL A 712 23.56 19.98 17.34
N SER A 713 22.45 20.52 16.82
CA SER A 713 21.13 19.88 16.90
C SER A 713 21.17 18.48 16.27
N PHE A 714 20.26 17.62 16.70
CA PHE A 714 20.21 16.24 16.19
C PHE A 714 19.95 16.19 14.68
N PHE A 715 19.07 17.07 14.19
CA PHE A 715 18.83 17.29 12.76
C PHE A 715 20.12 17.66 12.03
N TRP A 716 20.80 18.74 12.45
CA TRP A 716 21.97 19.24 11.74
C TRP A 716 23.15 18.27 11.82
N SER A 717 23.34 17.60 12.97
CA SER A 717 24.31 16.50 13.08
C SER A 717 24.04 15.37 12.09
N GLY A 718 22.76 15.00 11.90
CA GLY A 718 22.35 14.01 10.92
C GLY A 718 22.69 14.46 9.50
N VAL A 719 22.36 15.71 9.18
CA VAL A 719 22.69 16.35 7.89
C VAL A 719 24.19 16.37 7.68
N LEU A 720 25.04 16.75 8.65
CA LEU A 720 26.50 16.83 8.48
C LEU A 720 27.22 15.48 8.32
N LYS A 721 26.62 14.36 8.74
CA LYS A 721 27.24 13.02 8.62
C LYS A 721 27.15 12.44 7.20
N GLY A 722 28.27 11.91 6.69
CA GLY A 722 28.38 11.39 5.30
C GLY A 722 28.83 12.46 4.30
N PHE A 723 29.69 13.36 4.77
CA PHE A 723 30.24 14.52 4.06
C PHE A 723 30.96 14.17 2.76
N SER A 724 31.95 13.28 2.82
CA SER A 724 32.82 12.93 1.69
C SER A 724 32.06 12.44 0.45
N ALA A 725 31.14 11.49 0.62
CA ALA A 725 30.37 10.94 -0.50
C ALA A 725 29.49 11.98 -1.21
N PHE A 726 28.94 12.95 -0.48
CA PHE A 726 28.12 14.02 -1.06
C PHE A 726 28.98 15.04 -1.81
N ASN A 727 30.09 15.50 -1.19
CA ASN A 727 31.00 16.45 -1.82
C ASN A 727 31.70 15.86 -3.05
N GLY A 728 31.94 14.55 -3.03
CA GLY A 728 32.34 13.76 -4.19
C GLY A 728 31.33 13.75 -5.34
N CYS A 729 30.19 14.43 -5.22
CA CYS A 729 29.20 14.61 -6.27
C CYS A 729 28.85 16.08 -6.56
N VAL A 730 29.49 17.03 -5.86
CA VAL A 730 29.31 18.47 -6.08
C VAL A 730 30.54 19.03 -6.78
N THR A 731 30.32 19.76 -7.87
CA THR A 731 31.34 20.56 -8.56
C THR A 731 30.96 22.02 -8.52
N VAL A 732 31.92 22.93 -8.65
CA VAL A 732 31.68 24.37 -8.50
C VAL A 732 32.13 25.11 -9.75
N LYS A 733 31.28 25.97 -10.28
CA LYS A 733 31.67 26.97 -11.27
C LYS A 733 31.86 28.30 -10.54
N VAL A 734 33.11 28.73 -10.46
CA VAL A 734 33.52 29.98 -9.78
C VAL A 734 33.05 31.16 -10.63
N CYS A 735 32.44 32.15 -9.98
CA CYS A 735 31.95 33.38 -10.59
C CYS A 735 32.40 34.59 -9.77
N SER A 736 31.99 34.71 -8.51
CA SER A 736 32.47 35.76 -7.60
C SER A 736 33.64 35.29 -6.75
N GLY A 737 33.73 33.98 -6.51
CA GLY A 737 34.74 33.37 -5.66
C GLY A 737 34.50 33.53 -4.16
N MET A 738 33.41 34.20 -3.74
CA MET A 738 33.13 34.51 -2.34
C MET A 738 32.64 33.30 -1.51
N GLU A 739 32.12 32.26 -2.17
CA GLU A 739 31.56 31.08 -1.48
C GLU A 739 32.31 29.78 -1.80
N SER A 740 33.31 29.86 -2.68
CA SER A 740 34.04 28.71 -3.19
C SER A 740 35.39 28.60 -2.50
N LEU A 741 35.64 27.47 -1.84
CA LEU A 741 36.92 27.23 -1.17
C LEU A 741 37.98 26.82 -2.18
N PHE A 742 39.10 27.53 -2.24
CA PHE A 742 40.15 27.26 -3.22
C PHE A 742 40.65 25.82 -3.13
N TRP A 743 41.03 25.36 -1.94
CA TRP A 743 41.65 24.05 -1.79
C TRP A 743 40.67 22.88 -1.83
N LYS A 744 39.45 23.08 -1.30
CA LYS A 744 38.53 21.99 -0.93
C LYS A 744 37.36 21.79 -1.89
N ASP A 745 36.94 22.83 -2.60
CA ASP A 745 35.85 22.71 -3.58
C ASP A 745 36.36 22.14 -4.91
N ARG A 746 35.49 21.41 -5.61
CA ARG A 746 35.81 20.73 -6.87
C ARG A 746 35.56 21.62 -8.09
N TRP A 747 36.30 22.71 -8.19
CA TRP A 747 36.17 23.69 -9.26
C TRP A 747 37.18 23.48 -10.41
N LEU A 748 38.24 22.71 -10.19
CA LEU A 748 39.26 22.43 -11.20
C LEU A 748 38.94 21.15 -11.97
N ASN A 749 38.20 21.26 -13.09
CA ASN A 749 37.78 20.11 -13.91
C ASN A 749 37.11 18.99 -13.07
N GLY A 750 36.35 19.39 -12.05
CA GLY A 750 35.72 18.47 -11.10
C GLY A 750 36.67 17.81 -10.11
N ARG A 751 37.87 18.36 -9.86
CA ARG A 751 38.80 17.96 -8.80
C ARG A 751 39.02 19.13 -7.83
N ALA A 752 39.35 18.79 -6.59
CA ALA A 752 39.74 19.77 -5.57
C ALA A 752 41.27 19.91 -5.62
N PRO A 753 41.83 21.14 -5.64
CA PRO A 753 43.28 21.36 -5.70
C PRO A 753 44.07 20.62 -4.63
N MET A 754 43.52 20.43 -3.41
CA MET A 754 44.19 19.68 -2.34
C MET A 754 44.50 18.21 -2.68
N HIS A 755 43.84 17.63 -3.69
CA HIS A 755 44.12 16.27 -4.15
C HIS A 755 45.17 16.20 -5.25
N LEU A 756 45.45 17.32 -5.92
CA LEU A 756 46.51 17.42 -6.93
C LEU A 756 47.83 17.86 -6.28
N TRP A 757 47.73 18.78 -5.32
CA TRP A 757 48.86 19.41 -4.61
C TRP A 757 48.70 19.27 -3.09
N PRO A 758 48.86 18.05 -2.54
CA PRO A 758 48.64 17.77 -1.12
C PRO A 758 49.72 18.38 -0.21
N ASN A 759 50.95 18.55 -0.70
CA ASN A 759 52.06 19.12 0.07
C ASN A 759 51.86 20.62 0.26
N GLU A 760 51.44 21.31 -0.80
CA GLU A 760 51.13 22.73 -0.88
C GLU A 760 49.94 23.07 0.01
N PHE A 761 48.90 22.22 -0.05
CA PHE A 761 47.76 22.34 0.84
C PHE A 761 48.17 22.23 2.31
N SER A 762 49.06 21.29 2.64
CA SER A 762 49.53 21.06 4.01
C SER A 762 50.40 22.21 4.53
N ALA A 763 51.20 22.82 3.65
CA ALA A 763 52.04 23.97 3.97
C ALA A 763 51.27 25.31 4.03
N CYS A 764 50.10 25.40 3.39
CA CYS A 764 49.30 26.63 3.36
C CYS A 764 48.60 26.91 4.71
N SER A 765 48.81 28.10 5.29
CA SER A 765 48.09 28.54 6.50
C SER A 765 46.60 28.84 6.25
N MET A 766 46.22 29.08 4.99
CA MET A 766 44.89 29.49 4.56
C MET A 766 44.09 28.35 3.89
N GLN A 767 44.11 27.16 4.48
CA GLN A 767 43.45 25.94 3.94
C GLN A 767 41.93 26.07 3.72
N ASN A 768 41.29 27.03 4.39
CA ASN A 768 39.84 27.30 4.31
C ASN A 768 39.53 28.65 3.66
N ALA A 769 40.49 29.30 3.01
CA ALA A 769 40.25 30.55 2.31
C ALA A 769 39.39 30.34 1.05
N THR A 770 38.54 31.32 0.77
CA THR A 770 37.76 31.35 -0.46
C THR A 770 38.64 31.77 -1.64
N MET A 771 38.19 31.48 -2.86
CA MET A 771 38.85 31.96 -4.08
C MET A 771 39.02 33.49 -4.05
N PHE A 772 38.04 34.21 -3.49
CA PHE A 772 38.06 35.66 -3.36
C PHE A 772 39.07 36.14 -2.33
N ASP A 773 39.18 35.47 -1.17
CA ASP A 773 40.19 35.81 -0.15
C ASP A 773 41.61 35.67 -0.70
N LEU A 774 41.83 34.67 -1.56
CA LEU A 774 43.13 34.43 -2.18
C LEU A 774 43.38 35.27 -3.44
N ARG A 775 42.46 36.13 -3.89
CA ARG A 775 42.58 36.86 -5.17
C ARG A 775 43.90 37.63 -5.33
N HIS A 776 44.40 38.25 -4.26
CA HIS A 776 45.63 39.04 -4.29
C HIS A 776 46.88 38.16 -4.33
N LEU A 777 46.76 36.97 -3.76
CA LEU A 777 47.79 35.95 -3.62
C LEU A 777 47.92 35.09 -4.89
N LEU A 778 46.79 34.86 -5.56
CA LEU A 778 46.74 34.25 -6.90
C LEU A 778 47.40 35.17 -7.96
N ASN A 779 47.50 36.47 -7.70
CA ASN A 779 48.03 37.48 -8.63
C ASN A 779 49.46 37.98 -8.32
N ARG A 780 50.11 37.51 -7.24
CA ARG A 780 51.49 37.88 -6.87
C ARG A 780 52.28 36.63 -6.42
N GLN A 781 53.35 36.30 -7.15
CA GLN A 781 54.32 35.18 -7.04
C GLN A 781 54.75 34.73 -5.61
N PRO A 782 55.40 33.55 -5.44
CA PRO A 782 54.91 32.18 -5.59
C PRO A 782 54.59 31.55 -4.21
N PHE A 783 53.49 30.80 -4.12
CA PHE A 783 53.05 30.11 -2.90
C PHE A 783 53.75 28.77 -2.63
N SER A 784 54.58 28.31 -3.57
CA SER A 784 55.11 26.95 -3.57
C SER A 784 56.44 26.87 -4.30
N SER A 785 57.28 25.92 -3.87
CA SER A 785 58.45 25.43 -4.62
C SER A 785 58.06 24.49 -5.76
N ASP A 786 56.81 24.05 -5.84
CA ASP A 786 56.27 23.24 -6.93
C ASP A 786 56.01 24.09 -8.17
N HIS A 787 56.84 23.87 -9.20
CA HIS A 787 56.78 24.55 -10.47
C HIS A 787 55.44 24.34 -11.21
N GLU A 788 54.82 23.16 -11.10
CA GLU A 788 53.55 22.85 -11.76
C GLU A 788 52.40 23.66 -11.14
N PHE A 789 52.39 23.80 -9.81
CA PHE A 789 51.41 24.62 -9.10
C PHE A 789 51.54 26.11 -9.45
N VAL A 790 52.78 26.62 -9.53
CA VAL A 790 53.06 28.01 -9.89
C VAL A 790 52.62 28.31 -11.33
N LEU A 791 52.97 27.44 -12.28
CA LEU A 791 52.52 27.54 -13.67
C LEU A 791 50.99 27.47 -13.80
N PHE A 792 50.34 26.61 -13.01
CA PHE A 792 48.89 26.50 -12.98
C PHE A 792 48.20 27.81 -12.56
N LEU A 793 48.74 28.49 -11.54
CA LEU A 793 48.21 29.78 -11.07
C LEU A 793 48.47 30.90 -12.07
N ALA A 794 49.68 30.98 -12.63
CA ALA A 794 50.07 32.02 -13.58
C ALA A 794 49.26 31.99 -14.88
N ASN A 795 48.87 30.80 -15.35
CA ASN A 795 48.15 30.62 -16.62
C ASN A 795 46.61 30.71 -16.50
N ARG A 796 46.06 31.07 -15.34
CA ARG A 796 44.60 31.16 -15.14
C ARG A 796 44.12 32.57 -14.83
N ASN A 797 43.22 33.06 -15.67
CA ASN A 797 42.38 34.21 -15.32
C ASN A 797 41.20 33.75 -14.45
N PHE A 798 41.17 34.21 -13.20
CA PHE A 798 40.07 33.96 -12.28
C PHE A 798 39.00 35.05 -12.46
N PRO A 799 37.78 34.72 -12.92
CA PRO A 799 36.70 35.68 -12.97
C PRO A 799 36.24 35.95 -11.53
N PHE A 800 36.31 37.21 -11.10
CA PHE A 800 35.74 37.70 -9.83
C PHE A 800 34.60 38.67 -10.13
N GLY A 801 33.59 38.19 -10.87
CA GLY A 801 32.42 38.98 -11.27
C GLY A 801 31.36 39.09 -10.15
N PRO A 802 30.29 39.87 -10.37
CA PRO A 802 29.26 40.09 -9.35
C PRO A 802 28.29 38.91 -9.18
N ARG A 803 28.32 37.92 -10.09
CA ARG A 803 27.40 36.77 -10.05
C ARG A 803 27.85 35.77 -8.98
N LYS A 804 26.88 35.25 -8.22
CA LYS A 804 27.10 34.21 -7.21
C LYS A 804 27.70 32.94 -7.82
N ASP A 805 28.58 32.28 -7.07
CA ASP A 805 29.15 30.99 -7.44
C ASP A 805 28.06 29.92 -7.63
N LEU A 806 28.22 29.06 -8.64
CA LEU A 806 27.24 28.04 -8.98
C LEU A 806 27.71 26.66 -8.50
N LYS A 807 26.95 26.06 -7.58
CA LYS A 807 27.13 24.66 -7.17
C LYS A 807 26.37 23.76 -8.15
N LEU A 808 27.04 22.77 -8.72
CA LEU A 808 26.54 21.88 -9.77
C LEU A 808 26.57 20.42 -9.31
N TRP A 809 25.48 19.70 -9.51
CA TRP A 809 25.40 18.28 -9.19
C TRP A 809 25.96 17.43 -10.34
N SER A 810 26.95 16.58 -10.05
CA SER A 810 27.69 15.88 -11.09
C SER A 810 26.99 14.64 -11.65
N LEU A 811 25.96 14.11 -10.97
CA LEU A 811 25.31 12.83 -11.32
C LEU A 811 24.11 12.99 -12.26
N THR A 812 23.72 14.21 -12.60
CA THR A 812 22.54 14.51 -13.43
C THR A 812 22.91 15.44 -14.58
N VAL A 813 22.29 15.24 -15.74
CA VAL A 813 22.52 16.06 -16.94
C VAL A 813 22.17 17.53 -16.70
N ASN A 814 21.02 17.80 -16.07
CA ASN A 814 20.56 19.14 -15.74
C ASN A 814 21.31 19.79 -14.54
N ARG A 815 22.36 19.14 -14.03
CA ARG A 815 23.19 19.59 -12.89
C ARG A 815 22.42 19.87 -11.60
N SER A 816 21.21 19.34 -11.44
CA SER A 816 20.38 19.50 -10.25
C SER A 816 20.43 18.28 -9.33
N PHE A 817 20.45 18.50 -8.03
CA PHE A 817 20.42 17.39 -7.08
C PHE A 817 19.10 16.60 -7.19
N SER A 818 19.22 15.27 -7.23
CA SER A 818 18.09 14.38 -7.00
C SER A 818 18.44 13.32 -5.96
N VAL A 819 17.52 13.05 -5.05
CA VAL A 819 17.66 11.99 -4.04
C VAL A 819 17.93 10.64 -4.71
N LYS A 820 17.28 10.37 -5.87
CA LYS A 820 17.49 9.16 -6.66
C LYS A 820 18.94 9.01 -7.09
N SER A 821 19.51 10.00 -7.78
CA SER A 821 20.90 9.93 -8.26
C SER A 821 21.91 9.73 -7.12
N PHE A 822 21.68 10.39 -5.97
CA PHE A 822 22.57 10.22 -4.82
C PHE A 822 22.39 8.86 -4.14
N TYR A 823 21.16 8.37 -4.01
CA TYR A 823 20.86 7.02 -3.52
C TYR A 823 21.53 5.97 -4.40
N ASP A 824 21.36 6.09 -5.72
CA ASP A 824 21.98 5.18 -6.68
C ASP A 824 23.49 5.19 -6.47
N ARG A 825 24.15 6.36 -6.40
CA ARG A 825 25.60 6.44 -6.10
C ARG A 825 26.01 5.82 -4.76
N LEU A 826 25.19 5.93 -3.72
CA LEU A 826 25.46 5.33 -2.40
C LEU A 826 25.24 3.82 -2.37
N ASN A 827 24.35 3.32 -3.23
CA ASN A 827 23.99 1.91 -3.35
C ASN A 827 24.71 1.22 -4.53
N ASP A 828 25.40 1.98 -5.39
CA ASP A 828 26.06 1.48 -6.57
C ASP A 828 27.41 0.84 -6.21
N GLY A 829 27.47 -0.49 -6.33
CA GLY A 829 28.72 -1.25 -6.27
C GLY A 829 29.50 -1.23 -7.58
N GLY A 830 29.02 -0.52 -8.61
CA GLY A 830 29.66 -0.34 -9.92
C GLY A 830 29.44 -1.47 -10.92
N LEU A 831 29.02 -2.66 -10.47
CA LEU A 831 28.86 -3.85 -11.31
C LEU A 831 27.40 -4.09 -11.68
N ARG A 832 27.06 -3.95 -12.97
CA ARG A 832 25.75 -4.33 -13.52
C ARG A 832 25.69 -5.85 -13.72
N CYS A 833 24.52 -6.43 -13.50
CA CYS A 833 24.26 -7.84 -13.81
C CYS A 833 23.88 -7.96 -15.30
N PRO A 834 24.66 -8.67 -16.14
CA PRO A 834 24.39 -8.80 -17.58
C PRO A 834 23.01 -9.37 -17.90
N ILE A 835 22.52 -10.27 -17.03
CA ILE A 835 21.23 -10.94 -17.16
C ILE A 835 20.09 -10.27 -16.38
N ALA A 836 20.29 -9.07 -15.81
CA ALA A 836 19.24 -8.36 -15.07
C ALA A 836 17.94 -8.15 -15.87
N LYS A 837 18.08 -7.86 -17.17
CA LYS A 837 16.93 -7.65 -18.06
C LYS A 837 16.09 -8.92 -18.21
N PHE A 838 16.71 -10.10 -18.19
CA PHE A 838 15.99 -11.38 -18.26
C PHE A 838 15.00 -11.50 -17.11
N PHE A 839 15.42 -11.30 -15.86
CA PHE A 839 14.51 -11.46 -14.71
C PHE A 839 13.48 -10.35 -14.57
N TRP A 840 13.82 -9.12 -14.97
CA TRP A 840 13.02 -7.94 -14.60
C TRP A 840 12.29 -7.27 -15.76
N LYS A 841 12.46 -7.75 -16.99
CA LYS A 841 11.74 -7.30 -18.19
C LYS A 841 10.98 -8.48 -18.84
N GLY A 842 9.94 -8.16 -19.59
CA GLY A 842 9.07 -9.12 -20.28
C GLY A 842 7.67 -9.25 -19.65
N PRO A 843 6.74 -9.93 -20.33
CA PRO A 843 5.33 -10.02 -19.93
C PRO A 843 5.05 -11.05 -18.81
N CYS A 844 6.04 -11.83 -18.38
CA CYS A 844 5.85 -12.86 -17.35
C CYS A 844 5.43 -12.27 -15.99
N PRO A 845 4.53 -12.95 -15.24
CA PRO A 845 4.14 -12.55 -13.90
C PRO A 845 5.33 -12.37 -12.95
N ARG A 846 5.26 -11.37 -12.06
CA ARG A 846 6.36 -11.06 -11.13
C ARG A 846 6.76 -12.23 -10.23
N LYS A 847 5.81 -13.07 -9.83
CA LYS A 847 6.07 -14.28 -9.03
C LYS A 847 7.00 -15.27 -9.76
N VAL A 848 6.80 -15.44 -11.07
CA VAL A 848 7.60 -16.32 -11.94
C VAL A 848 9.00 -15.74 -12.16
N ASN A 849 9.09 -14.42 -12.35
CA ASN A 849 10.38 -13.72 -12.46
C ASN A 849 11.23 -13.87 -11.18
N ILE A 850 10.61 -13.72 -10.01
CA ILE A 850 11.27 -13.94 -8.71
C ILE A 850 11.71 -15.40 -8.57
N PHE A 851 10.87 -16.35 -8.98
CA PHE A 851 11.20 -17.77 -8.96
C PHE A 851 12.43 -18.08 -9.83
N ASN A 852 12.43 -17.66 -11.10
CA ASN A 852 13.57 -17.86 -12.01
C ASN A 852 14.85 -17.20 -11.50
N TRP A 853 14.74 -16.05 -10.82
CA TRP A 853 15.88 -15.44 -10.15
C TRP A 853 16.42 -16.27 -8.98
N LEU A 854 15.56 -16.93 -8.20
CA LEU A 854 15.97 -17.85 -7.13
C LEU A 854 16.61 -19.12 -7.68
N VAL A 855 16.12 -19.61 -8.83
CA VAL A 855 16.73 -20.73 -9.57
C VAL A 855 18.15 -20.36 -9.98
N TRP A 856 18.35 -19.19 -10.59
CA TRP A 856 19.69 -18.70 -10.96
C TRP A 856 20.65 -18.54 -9.78
N LYS A 857 20.12 -18.23 -8.59
CA LYS A 857 20.92 -18.13 -7.36
C LYS A 857 21.19 -19.46 -6.68
N ASP A 858 20.60 -20.55 -7.16
CA ASP A 858 20.55 -21.85 -6.51
C ASP A 858 20.02 -21.73 -5.06
N LYS A 859 18.81 -21.17 -4.93
CA LYS A 859 18.19 -20.87 -3.62
C LYS A 859 16.74 -21.35 -3.49
N ILE A 860 16.20 -22.02 -4.51
CA ILE A 860 14.90 -22.69 -4.41
C ILE A 860 14.99 -23.92 -3.50
N LEU A 861 13.85 -24.42 -3.03
CA LEU A 861 13.77 -25.51 -2.06
C LEU A 861 13.72 -26.88 -2.75
N THR A 862 14.76 -27.22 -3.53
CA THR A 862 15.00 -28.60 -3.96
C THR A 862 15.35 -29.48 -2.76
N LEU A 863 15.22 -30.80 -2.88
CA LEU A 863 15.56 -31.72 -1.77
C LEU A 863 17.01 -31.55 -1.29
N GLU A 864 17.95 -31.30 -2.20
CA GLU A 864 19.34 -31.00 -1.83
C GLU A 864 19.46 -29.71 -1.00
N ASN A 865 18.81 -28.64 -1.45
CA ASN A 865 18.82 -27.35 -0.73
C ASN A 865 18.06 -27.41 0.60
N LEU A 866 17.04 -28.27 0.71
CA LEU A 866 16.34 -28.56 1.97
C LEU A 866 17.22 -29.32 2.95
N ALA A 867 17.96 -30.34 2.48
CA ALA A 867 18.91 -31.10 3.28
C ALA A 867 20.02 -30.19 3.85
N LYS A 868 20.62 -29.32 3.00
CA LYS A 868 21.62 -28.31 3.41
C LYS A 868 21.11 -27.36 4.51
N ARG A 869 19.79 -27.16 4.61
CA ARG A 869 19.16 -26.19 5.53
C ARG A 869 18.70 -26.79 6.87
N ARG A 870 19.12 -28.02 7.20
CA ARG A 870 18.84 -28.72 8.49
C ARG A 870 17.35 -28.99 8.76
N CYS A 871 16.57 -29.34 7.73
CA CYS A 871 15.27 -29.97 7.93
C CYS A 871 15.49 -31.49 8.10
N ASN A 872 15.66 -31.94 9.35
CA ASN A 872 16.00 -33.32 9.74
C ASN A 872 14.91 -34.39 9.47
N LYS A 873 14.07 -34.24 8.42
CA LYS A 873 12.92 -35.11 8.15
C LYS A 873 12.85 -35.72 6.75
N LEU A 874 13.85 -35.51 5.88
CA LEU A 874 13.84 -36.08 4.52
C LEU A 874 14.78 -37.29 4.45
N PRO A 875 14.26 -38.54 4.34
CA PRO A 875 15.06 -39.76 4.39
C PRO A 875 15.95 -39.98 3.16
N THR A 876 15.65 -39.37 2.01
CA THR A 876 16.51 -39.40 0.81
C THR A 876 16.39 -38.10 0.02
N ALA A 877 17.50 -37.60 -0.52
CA ALA A 877 17.53 -36.40 -1.38
C ALA A 877 17.33 -36.76 -2.87
N THR A 878 16.86 -37.97 -3.17
CA THR A 878 16.65 -38.49 -4.53
C THR A 878 15.47 -37.80 -5.23
N CYS A 879 15.65 -37.45 -6.49
CA CYS A 879 14.66 -36.80 -7.34
C CYS A 879 13.35 -37.60 -7.38
N VAL A 880 12.23 -36.93 -7.11
CA VAL A 880 10.90 -37.55 -7.09
C VAL A 880 10.34 -37.89 -8.47
N LEU A 881 11.05 -37.49 -9.54
CA LEU A 881 10.60 -37.68 -10.91
C LEU A 881 11.36 -38.82 -11.60
N CYS A 882 12.69 -38.87 -11.47
CA CYS A 882 13.48 -39.94 -12.07
C CYS A 882 13.93 -41.01 -11.07
N HIS A 883 13.91 -40.73 -9.76
CA HIS A 883 14.40 -41.63 -8.70
C HIS A 883 15.88 -42.06 -8.80
N GLU A 884 16.66 -41.53 -9.75
CA GLU A 884 18.03 -42.00 -10.05
C GLU A 884 19.14 -41.14 -9.42
N ALA A 885 18.90 -39.85 -9.17
CA ALA A 885 19.95 -38.92 -8.73
C ALA A 885 19.44 -37.94 -7.67
N VAL A 886 20.36 -37.21 -7.02
CA VAL A 886 20.03 -36.17 -6.04
C VAL A 886 19.30 -35.01 -6.71
N GLU A 887 18.18 -34.55 -6.13
CA GLU A 887 17.41 -33.39 -6.62
C GLU A 887 18.17 -32.08 -6.32
N SER A 888 19.16 -31.76 -7.15
CA SER A 888 19.77 -30.43 -7.23
C SER A 888 19.00 -29.55 -8.23
N VAL A 889 19.30 -28.25 -8.25
CA VAL A 889 18.72 -27.31 -9.22
C VAL A 889 19.10 -27.69 -10.66
N ASP A 890 20.38 -27.99 -10.89
CA ASP A 890 20.87 -28.39 -12.22
C ASP A 890 20.29 -29.76 -12.62
N HIS A 891 20.16 -30.71 -11.68
CA HIS A 891 19.53 -31.99 -11.97
C HIS A 891 18.06 -31.82 -12.37
N LEU A 892 17.26 -31.17 -11.52
CA LEU A 892 15.82 -31.03 -11.74
C LEU A 892 15.48 -30.37 -13.07
N PHE A 893 16.22 -29.32 -13.44
CA PHE A 893 15.90 -28.54 -14.64
C PHE A 893 16.69 -28.90 -15.88
N LEU A 894 17.85 -29.57 -15.82
CA LEU A 894 18.69 -29.80 -17.02
C LEU A 894 19.08 -31.26 -17.24
N GLN A 895 19.16 -32.08 -16.19
CA GLN A 895 19.75 -33.43 -16.28
C GLN A 895 18.73 -34.55 -16.00
N CYS A 896 17.57 -34.22 -15.44
CA CYS A 896 16.52 -35.18 -15.12
C CYS A 896 15.98 -35.81 -16.41
N ARG A 897 16.16 -37.14 -16.56
CA ARG A 897 15.72 -37.90 -17.74
C ARG A 897 14.25 -37.68 -18.08
N PHE A 898 13.42 -37.47 -17.07
CA PHE A 898 11.99 -37.20 -17.21
C PHE A 898 11.69 -35.95 -18.08
N PHE A 899 12.61 -34.98 -18.18
CA PHE A 899 12.42 -33.76 -18.98
C PHE A 899 13.40 -33.60 -20.16
N LEU A 900 14.36 -34.51 -20.34
CA LEU A 900 15.36 -34.38 -21.41
C LEU A 900 14.72 -34.37 -22.80
N GLU A 901 13.75 -35.24 -23.05
CA GLU A 901 13.02 -35.29 -24.32
C GLU A 901 12.20 -34.02 -24.56
N VAL A 902 11.59 -33.48 -23.51
CA VAL A 902 10.82 -32.23 -23.57
C VAL A 902 11.73 -31.04 -23.85
N TRP A 903 12.93 -31.01 -23.24
CA TRP A 903 13.94 -30.01 -23.56
C TRP A 903 14.45 -30.13 -25.00
N ALA A 904 14.64 -31.34 -25.52
CA ALA A 904 15.06 -31.54 -26.91
C ALA A 904 14.02 -30.96 -27.88
N GLN A 905 12.73 -31.09 -27.58
CA GLN A 905 11.66 -30.46 -28.34
C GLN A 905 11.74 -28.92 -28.25
N ILE A 906 11.84 -28.36 -27.04
CA ILE A 906 11.88 -26.89 -26.85
C ILE A 906 13.12 -26.27 -27.48
N SER A 907 14.29 -26.89 -27.35
CA SER A 907 15.53 -26.42 -27.97
C SER A 907 15.44 -26.42 -29.50
N ARG A 908 14.73 -27.39 -30.09
CA ARG A 908 14.45 -27.42 -31.53
C ARG A 908 13.54 -26.26 -31.94
N VAL A 909 12.46 -26.02 -31.19
CA VAL A 909 11.50 -24.94 -31.47
C VAL A 909 12.13 -23.55 -31.32
N LEU A 910 12.95 -23.35 -30.28
CA LEU A 910 13.57 -22.06 -29.97
C LEU A 910 14.95 -21.86 -30.61
N GLN A 911 15.45 -22.84 -31.39
CA GLN A 911 16.79 -22.86 -32.00
C GLN A 911 17.91 -22.60 -30.96
N LEU A 912 17.78 -23.21 -29.78
CA LEU A 912 18.74 -23.04 -28.68
C LEU A 912 19.94 -23.99 -28.86
N PRO A 913 21.15 -23.59 -28.41
CA PRO A 913 22.31 -24.47 -28.40
C PRO A 913 22.08 -25.63 -27.41
N SER A 914 22.98 -26.62 -27.43
CA SER A 914 22.91 -27.79 -26.54
C SER A 914 22.69 -27.41 -25.07
N LEU A 915 22.04 -28.32 -24.33
CA LEU A 915 21.75 -28.13 -22.92
C LEU A 915 23.07 -27.86 -22.16
N PRO A 916 23.19 -26.70 -21.49
CA PRO A 916 24.38 -26.36 -20.74
C PRO A 916 24.49 -27.23 -19.49
N SER A 917 25.70 -27.35 -18.96
CA SER A 917 25.97 -28.18 -17.77
C SER A 917 25.37 -27.62 -16.47
N SER A 918 24.99 -26.33 -16.45
CA SER A 918 24.41 -25.67 -15.26
C SER A 918 23.47 -24.52 -15.61
N MET A 919 22.47 -24.31 -14.77
CA MET A 919 21.47 -23.24 -14.85
C MET A 919 22.12 -21.84 -14.82
N SER A 920 23.26 -21.67 -14.14
CA SER A 920 23.94 -20.38 -14.06
C SER A 920 24.57 -19.95 -15.38
N PHE A 921 25.03 -20.90 -16.18
CA PHE A 921 25.65 -20.66 -17.50
C PHE A 921 24.61 -20.58 -18.62
N MET A 922 23.50 -21.31 -18.47
CA MET A 922 22.41 -21.33 -19.44
C MET A 922 21.89 -19.95 -19.81
N TRP A 923 21.64 -19.10 -18.80
CA TRP A 923 21.04 -17.79 -19.02
C TRP A 923 21.92 -16.80 -19.78
N GLY A 924 23.25 -17.00 -19.76
CA GLY A 924 24.16 -16.24 -20.62
C GLY A 924 24.20 -16.80 -22.04
N ALA A 925 24.39 -18.13 -22.16
CA ALA A 925 24.57 -18.80 -23.44
C ALA A 925 23.32 -18.73 -24.34
N TRP A 926 22.15 -19.04 -23.80
CA TRP A 926 20.91 -19.09 -24.56
C TRP A 926 20.40 -17.71 -24.94
N ARG A 927 20.63 -16.71 -24.08
CA ARG A 927 20.29 -15.33 -24.37
C ARG A 927 21.09 -14.77 -25.56
N ASN A 928 22.35 -15.17 -25.69
CA ASN A 928 23.19 -14.76 -26.82
C ASN A 928 22.80 -15.49 -28.12
N ALA A 929 22.14 -16.65 -28.03
CA ALA A 929 21.68 -17.42 -29.17
C ALA A 929 20.32 -16.96 -29.73
N LEU A 930 19.48 -16.31 -28.92
CA LEU A 930 18.18 -15.79 -29.37
C LEU A 930 18.36 -14.59 -30.32
N ARG A 931 17.68 -14.62 -31.48
CA ARG A 931 17.72 -13.55 -32.50
C ARG A 931 17.28 -12.19 -31.92
N ALA A 932 17.91 -11.11 -32.40
CA ALA A 932 17.55 -9.74 -32.03
C ALA A 932 16.11 -9.42 -32.49
N GLY A 933 15.17 -9.35 -31.54
CA GLY A 933 13.73 -9.15 -31.80
C GLY A 933 12.84 -10.20 -31.10
N SER A 934 13.25 -11.48 -31.11
CA SER A 934 12.50 -12.61 -30.52
C SER A 934 12.94 -12.95 -29.09
N CYS A 935 13.91 -12.24 -28.53
CA CYS A 935 14.47 -12.54 -27.21
C CYS A 935 13.46 -12.42 -26.07
N VAL A 936 12.45 -11.56 -26.18
CA VAL A 936 11.42 -11.40 -25.14
C VAL A 936 10.48 -12.61 -25.11
N VAL A 937 10.15 -13.18 -26.27
CA VAL A 937 9.32 -14.38 -26.41
C VAL A 937 10.09 -15.60 -25.95
N GLY A 938 11.33 -15.76 -26.41
CA GLY A 938 12.24 -16.82 -25.96
C GLY A 938 12.46 -16.78 -24.45
N ASP A 939 12.76 -15.61 -23.88
CA ASP A 939 12.88 -15.42 -22.42
C ASP A 939 11.60 -15.83 -21.68
N GLY A 940 10.43 -15.53 -22.26
CA GLY A 940 9.13 -15.89 -21.69
C GLY A 940 8.85 -17.39 -21.72
N ALA A 941 9.11 -18.03 -22.85
CA ALA A 941 8.93 -19.47 -23.05
C ALA A 941 9.84 -20.28 -22.12
N ILE A 942 11.11 -19.88 -22.00
CA ILE A 942 12.07 -20.52 -21.10
C ILE A 942 11.61 -20.41 -19.63
N LYS A 943 11.14 -19.22 -19.21
CA LYS A 943 10.61 -19.03 -17.84
C LYS A 943 9.33 -19.82 -17.59
N ALA A 944 8.46 -19.93 -18.60
CA ALA A 944 7.24 -20.71 -18.55
C ALA A 944 7.56 -22.19 -18.34
N PHE A 945 8.54 -22.70 -19.08
CA PHE A 945 8.96 -24.08 -18.99
C PHE A 945 9.57 -24.43 -17.62
N VAL A 946 10.51 -23.62 -17.15
CA VAL A 946 11.12 -23.77 -15.81
C VAL A 946 10.05 -23.69 -14.70
N TRP A 947 9.03 -22.84 -14.89
CA TRP A 947 7.91 -22.77 -13.96
C TRP A 947 6.99 -24.00 -14.02
N ALA A 948 6.72 -24.53 -15.23
CA ALA A 948 5.91 -25.72 -15.44
C ALA A 948 6.56 -26.97 -14.82
N ILE A 949 7.88 -27.16 -14.99
CA ILE A 949 8.65 -28.23 -14.33
C ILE A 949 8.46 -28.15 -12.80
N TRP A 950 8.63 -26.95 -12.22
CA TRP A 950 8.52 -26.77 -10.78
C TRP A 950 7.12 -27.09 -10.24
N LEU A 951 6.08 -26.69 -10.97
CA LEU A 951 4.69 -27.01 -10.59
C LEU A 951 4.41 -28.51 -10.69
N THR A 952 4.85 -29.15 -11.77
CA THR A 952 4.68 -30.60 -11.95
C THR A 952 5.41 -31.40 -10.86
N ARG A 953 6.63 -31.01 -10.48
CA ARG A 953 7.33 -31.59 -9.33
C ARG A 953 6.54 -31.41 -8.02
N ASN A 954 5.92 -30.26 -7.81
CA ASN A 954 5.11 -30.01 -6.61
C ASN A 954 3.76 -30.76 -6.62
N ASP A 955 3.17 -30.98 -7.79
CA ASP A 955 1.96 -31.80 -7.94
C ASP A 955 2.23 -33.25 -7.47
N VAL A 956 3.41 -33.80 -7.79
CA VAL A 956 3.84 -35.13 -7.30
C VAL A 956 4.01 -35.12 -5.78
N ILE A 957 4.72 -34.13 -5.22
CA ILE A 957 5.08 -34.15 -3.79
C ILE A 957 3.91 -33.80 -2.86
N PHE A 958 3.09 -32.82 -3.24
CA PHE A 958 2.08 -32.25 -2.34
C PHE A 958 0.65 -32.65 -2.70
N SER A 959 0.42 -33.16 -3.91
CA SER A 959 -0.92 -33.51 -4.40
C SER A 959 -1.03 -34.97 -4.85
N ASP A 960 0.04 -35.76 -4.70
CA ASP A 960 0.12 -37.18 -5.05
C ASP A 960 -0.42 -37.49 -6.47
N LYS A 961 -0.17 -36.56 -7.41
CA LYS A 961 -0.65 -36.70 -8.79
C LYS A 961 0.33 -37.50 -9.62
N CYS A 962 -0.18 -38.44 -10.42
CA CYS A 962 0.57 -39.01 -11.54
C CYS A 962 0.80 -37.94 -12.61
N VAL A 963 2.04 -37.83 -13.08
CA VAL A 963 2.45 -36.82 -14.06
C VAL A 963 3.13 -37.48 -15.26
N CYS A 964 2.91 -36.92 -16.46
CA CYS A 964 3.62 -37.31 -17.67
C CYS A 964 4.42 -36.11 -18.22
N PRO A 965 5.51 -36.33 -18.98
CA PRO A 965 6.29 -35.25 -19.57
C PRO A 965 5.47 -34.32 -20.49
N HIS A 966 4.49 -34.89 -21.22
CA HIS A 966 3.61 -34.14 -22.12
C HIS A 966 2.78 -33.07 -21.40
N ALA A 967 2.32 -33.33 -20.17
CA ALA A 967 1.58 -32.36 -19.37
C ALA A 967 2.39 -31.07 -19.08
N VAL A 968 3.72 -31.13 -19.10
CA VAL A 968 4.58 -29.96 -18.93
C VAL A 968 4.58 -29.08 -20.17
N VAL A 969 4.52 -29.67 -21.36
CA VAL A 969 4.40 -28.94 -22.63
C VAL A 969 3.09 -28.16 -22.67
N VAL A 970 1.97 -28.83 -22.36
CA VAL A 970 0.64 -28.20 -22.33
C VAL A 970 0.59 -27.04 -21.31
N LYS A 971 1.10 -27.25 -20.09
CA LYS A 971 1.19 -26.17 -19.09
C LYS A 971 2.04 -25.00 -19.58
N THR A 972 3.14 -25.29 -20.27
CA THR A 972 4.06 -24.26 -20.81
C THR A 972 3.38 -23.42 -21.89
N ASP A 973 2.69 -24.07 -22.83
CA ASP A 973 1.93 -23.39 -23.87
C ASP A 973 0.82 -22.50 -23.30
N HIS A 974 0.06 -23.04 -22.34
CA HIS A 974 -0.96 -22.28 -21.61
C HIS A 974 -0.38 -21.03 -20.93
N PHE A 975 0.79 -21.14 -20.28
CA PHE A 975 1.43 -19.99 -19.65
C PHE A 975 1.91 -18.94 -20.66
N ILE A 976 2.47 -19.37 -21.80
CA ILE A 976 2.86 -18.45 -22.88
C ILE A 976 1.61 -17.71 -23.37
N LEU A 977 0.55 -18.42 -23.75
CA LEU A 977 -0.71 -17.83 -24.18
C LEU A 977 -1.27 -16.84 -23.16
N SER A 978 -1.36 -17.24 -21.89
CA SER A 978 -1.89 -16.40 -20.82
C SER A 978 -1.07 -15.13 -20.59
N TRP A 979 0.26 -15.23 -20.58
CA TRP A 979 1.12 -14.09 -20.23
C TRP A 979 1.28 -13.12 -21.40
N PHE A 980 1.36 -13.62 -22.63
CA PHE A 980 1.52 -12.79 -23.82
C PHE A 980 0.18 -12.18 -24.29
N SER A 981 -0.96 -12.83 -24.08
CA SER A 981 -2.28 -12.22 -24.32
C SER A 981 -2.58 -11.04 -23.40
N ALA A 982 -1.98 -11.02 -22.19
CA ALA A 982 -2.06 -9.92 -21.24
C ALA A 982 -1.04 -8.79 -21.50
N ALA A 983 -0.23 -8.87 -22.55
CA ALA A 983 0.72 -7.83 -22.91
C ALA A 983 0.04 -6.61 -23.57
N SER A 984 0.70 -5.45 -23.53
CA SER A 984 0.21 -4.25 -24.22
C SER A 984 0.04 -4.49 -25.72
N GLU A 985 -1.01 -3.93 -26.32
CA GLU A 985 -1.41 -4.14 -27.72
C GLU A 985 -0.26 -3.96 -28.73
N GLY A 986 0.59 -2.94 -28.57
CA GLY A 986 1.76 -2.74 -29.43
C GLY A 986 2.88 -3.78 -29.28
N LEU A 987 2.98 -4.47 -28.13
CA LEU A 987 3.93 -5.58 -27.95
C LEU A 987 3.34 -6.89 -28.48
N ARG A 988 2.01 -7.06 -28.43
CA ARG A 988 1.31 -8.24 -28.91
C ARG A 988 1.38 -8.36 -30.44
N SER A 989 1.06 -7.29 -31.17
CA SER A 989 1.14 -7.25 -32.64
C SER A 989 2.55 -7.53 -33.18
N THR A 990 3.58 -7.13 -32.44
CA THR A 990 4.98 -7.37 -32.82
C THR A 990 5.40 -8.84 -32.63
N LEU A 991 4.66 -9.62 -31.84
CA LEU A 991 5.06 -10.95 -31.38
C LEU A 991 4.10 -12.08 -31.82
N GLU A 992 2.97 -11.77 -32.44
CA GLU A 992 1.93 -12.74 -32.84
C GLU A 992 2.46 -13.84 -33.78
N ASP A 993 3.31 -13.50 -34.75
CA ASP A 993 3.91 -14.48 -35.66
C ASP A 993 4.86 -15.45 -34.93
N SER A 994 5.65 -14.92 -33.98
CA SER A 994 6.59 -15.71 -33.18
C SER A 994 5.86 -16.64 -32.20
N ILE A 995 4.75 -16.19 -31.61
CA ILE A 995 3.91 -17.00 -30.73
C ILE A 995 3.26 -18.12 -31.54
N SER A 996 2.61 -17.79 -32.67
CA SER A 996 1.92 -18.76 -33.53
C SER A 996 2.85 -19.81 -34.14
N SER A 997 4.13 -19.46 -34.37
CA SER A 997 5.17 -20.40 -34.83
C SER A 997 5.59 -21.39 -33.75
N ILE A 998 5.74 -20.94 -32.50
CA ILE A 998 6.06 -21.80 -31.35
C ILE A 998 4.92 -22.78 -31.09
N GLN A 999 3.67 -22.32 -31.15
CA GLN A 999 2.46 -23.13 -30.91
C GLN A 999 2.31 -24.27 -31.91
N ARG A 1000 2.34 -23.98 -33.22
CA ARG A 1000 2.27 -25.00 -34.27
C ARG A 1000 3.34 -26.08 -34.13
N SER A 1001 4.50 -25.72 -33.57
CA SER A 1001 5.63 -26.65 -33.38
C SER A 1001 5.51 -27.48 -32.10
N LEU A 1002 4.72 -27.05 -31.11
CA LEU A 1002 4.46 -27.79 -29.86
C LEU A 1002 3.26 -28.74 -29.99
N GLU A 1003 2.27 -28.41 -30.82
CA GLU A 1003 1.06 -29.24 -31.05
C GLU A 1003 1.31 -30.50 -31.91
N PHE A 1004 2.28 -30.47 -32.83
CA PHE A 1004 2.50 -31.52 -33.84
C PHE A 1004 3.17 -32.82 -33.35
N THR A 1005 3.27 -33.06 -32.03
CA THR A 1005 4.03 -34.20 -31.45
C THR A 1005 3.25 -35.02 -30.40
N GLY A 1006 1.92 -35.10 -30.53
CA GLY A 1006 1.13 -36.13 -29.84
C GLY A 1006 1.32 -37.51 -30.48
N PRO A 1007 1.17 -38.63 -29.74
CA PRO A 1007 1.35 -39.96 -30.29
C PRO A 1007 0.31 -40.22 -31.39
N GLN A 1008 0.79 -40.47 -32.62
CA GLN A 1008 -0.06 -41.09 -33.64
C GLN A 1008 -0.42 -42.48 -33.16
N SER A 1009 -1.71 -42.76 -33.05
CA SER A 1009 -2.25 -44.10 -32.85
C SER A 1009 -1.86 -44.97 -34.04
N GLU A 1010 -0.82 -45.78 -33.90
CA GLU A 1010 -0.55 -46.90 -34.80
C GLU A 1010 -1.57 -48.02 -34.50
N GLY A 1011 -2.30 -48.47 -35.53
CA GLY A 1011 -3.09 -49.69 -35.43
C GLY A 1011 -4.23 -49.84 -36.44
N ALA A 1012 -3.90 -50.06 -37.71
CA ALA A 1012 -4.50 -51.11 -38.56
C ALA A 1012 -3.92 -51.01 -39.97
N GLY A 1013 -3.01 -51.93 -40.30
CA GLY A 1013 -2.39 -52.04 -41.61
C GLY A 1013 -3.24 -52.77 -42.64
N ALA A 1014 -2.78 -52.63 -43.88
CA ALA A 1014 -2.88 -53.55 -45.00
C ALA A 1014 -4.25 -53.82 -45.64
N ALA A 1015 -4.49 -53.17 -46.79
CA ALA A 1015 -4.84 -53.87 -48.03
C ALA A 1015 -4.47 -52.99 -49.24
N HIS A 1016 -3.58 -53.51 -50.09
CA HIS A 1016 -3.18 -52.94 -51.37
C HIS A 1016 -4.23 -53.27 -52.45
N THR A 1017 -4.57 -52.25 -53.26
CA THR A 1017 -4.88 -52.25 -54.70
C THR A 1017 -5.74 -53.37 -55.31
N THR A 1018 -6.87 -52.97 -55.91
CA THR A 1018 -7.10 -53.07 -57.38
C THR A 1018 -8.32 -52.22 -57.78
N GLU A 1019 -8.17 -51.49 -58.89
CA GLU A 1019 -9.26 -50.89 -59.67
C GLU A 1019 -10.23 -51.98 -60.15
N GLU A 1020 -11.54 -51.71 -60.13
CA GLU A 1020 -12.45 -52.10 -61.21
C GLU A 1020 -13.78 -51.35 -61.12
N ALA A 1021 -14.32 -51.04 -62.30
CA ALA A 1021 -15.54 -50.28 -62.55
C ALA A 1021 -16.82 -51.11 -62.37
N MET A 1022 -17.94 -50.39 -62.27
CA MET A 1022 -19.30 -50.71 -62.75
C MET A 1022 -20.42 -50.59 -61.72
N ASP A 1023 -21.36 -49.72 -62.10
CA ASP A 1023 -22.82 -49.85 -62.09
C ASP A 1023 -23.65 -50.05 -60.81
N MET A 1024 -24.59 -49.10 -60.70
CA MET A 1024 -26.03 -49.26 -60.50
C MET A 1024 -26.60 -50.07 -59.32
N SER A 1025 -27.52 -49.35 -58.67
CA SER A 1025 -28.87 -49.78 -58.24
C SER A 1025 -29.08 -50.31 -56.82
N VAL A 1026 -29.88 -49.52 -56.11
CA VAL A 1026 -31.12 -49.88 -55.37
C VAL A 1026 -31.02 -51.00 -54.32
N GLY A 1027 -31.31 -50.60 -53.08
CA GLY A 1027 -31.61 -51.46 -51.93
C GLY A 1027 -31.60 -50.67 -50.64
#